data_AF-A0A1J4KXB3-F1
#
_entry.id   AF-A0A1J4KXB3-F1
#
_cell.length_a   1.000
_cell.length_b   1.000
_cell.length_c   1.000
_cell.angle_alpha   90.00
_cell.angle_beta   90.00
_cell.angle_gamma   90.00
#
_symmetry.space_group_name_H-M   'P 1'
#
loop_
_entity.id
_entity.type
_entity.pdbx_description
1 polymer ?
#
loop_
_entity_poly.entity_id
_entity_poly.type
_entity_poly.pdbx_seq_one_letter_code
_entity_poly.pdbx_strand_id
1 'polypeptide(L)'
;MEFTDSFDFESQDNLPEVHNQNAEEIARLKQKIIKLEEENKSARIQFEEAIKVTNEMDSLFNKNKDLAKQNRELQADVDEMKRRLELSFRINDELQGKLEQEKITTKSRISKETQNNQQQLKEIQQSYENKIQGFKNEIEQLNKQNKQIKEENSKNQSEISSLLNTAEGKFHSIFDTLYSLNKYIKNLEIPQQSLYKSPNDLSFRESAISQSNINDQLSSLKSKYRKLKNIRGSLEKENDSLHQELETQKGKYEGEIKSITNEINDIKRQQKIKDLQNSQENDQLKAANERLLKKIEKLEEKTAEAQQQSAELLSQQNALNESINENNRLQDIVNDLSNSLKKSKKTNEKLKKQVTALMDQIGEANSINAALEKKINADKEKNKKNVNSLRNSINELENENRNLTEKINKLEAQNESNFQAISHYKSNINALQGKLASANNSISSFETLLSKQSNEISSLSHTKDNQTCLIQKQISLLSACESEIKKLTAQVNAYEKRIENEKFIKREHQISDILPESCWICMDLPKDLCDAIAEIGRITIQPADQRLRQALSIVAVYLQENYIKMKNNEAEQNKKFGNICDLLKQLLNLINIHIGEPSIEFELLIKNPNLINDLSLRFAAFRDELETIAQRNDKDGISLKHILDVIGTSDLQKAENEIDKMRNLTELRLNEIKHLQLKNKHLKSLLHKFADDLDARSKEIKAVAAKGQKEVDDIQNQLNNKFEECETLKAKVLQLQNEIAIMEDQHREEIESSKNEQLDMTNILCQRIKNDCEQRLKLKDQEIFKAQKMAEKSQHSLNKSKARNAQLHYQMSEKDEQIERLLNEIEQTKKEQKDQYAVQVKNVREQCNEAIDSIRKESQEKDNEILRSKKLLKDVQAKFEALNDTNNKLQNEKHQLCNHLEASKQELERERRLTATKLKAITLSSEMKAQNETESIKINFEQQRREIFHFAAETFSQFFDPRVQITESSFKTILQNVRSRLDSSIRQEEAIKRVLGLVGNENIESVLNQIMSSSDQQKNIFASYSHQSIL
;
A
#
# COMPACT_ATOMS: atom_id res chain seq x y z
N MET A 1 -16.34 -94.55 -61.18
CA MET A 1 -16.31 -94.34 -62.64
C MET A 1 -15.10 -95.06 -63.17
N GLU A 2 -15.30 -96.37 -63.24
CA GLU A 2 -14.55 -97.32 -64.00
C GLU A 2 -14.70 -97.00 -65.49
N PHE A 3 -13.70 -97.35 -66.28
CA PHE A 3 -13.95 -98.13 -67.49
C PHE A 3 -12.69 -98.94 -67.80
N THR A 4 -12.81 -100.25 -67.65
CA THR A 4 -11.75 -101.22 -67.91
C THR A 4 -12.28 -102.26 -68.89
N ASP A 5 -11.90 -102.14 -70.15
CA ASP A 5 -11.99 -103.21 -71.14
C ASP A 5 -10.54 -103.53 -71.56
N SER A 6 -10.01 -104.72 -71.32
CA SER A 6 -10.48 -106.05 -71.75
C SER A 6 -10.22 -106.27 -73.23
N PHE A 7 -9.08 -106.92 -73.52
CA PHE A 7 -8.77 -107.47 -74.83
C PHE A 7 -7.81 -108.65 -74.67
N ASP A 8 -8.37 -109.82 -74.35
CA ASP A 8 -7.64 -111.08 -74.47
C ASP A 8 -7.39 -111.41 -75.94
N PHE A 9 -6.31 -112.16 -76.21
CA PHE A 9 -6.19 -112.91 -77.45
C PHE A 9 -5.49 -114.24 -77.18
N GLU A 10 -6.15 -115.33 -77.56
CA GLU A 10 -5.73 -116.69 -77.23
C GLU A 10 -4.52 -117.17 -78.05
N SER A 11 -3.80 -118.15 -77.50
CA SER A 11 -2.66 -118.79 -78.14
C SER A 11 -3.11 -119.84 -79.18
N GLN A 12 -2.42 -119.90 -80.33
CA GLN A 12 -2.28 -121.15 -81.09
C GLN A 12 -0.82 -121.33 -81.55
N ASP A 13 -0.42 -122.60 -81.63
CA ASP A 13 0.99 -123.02 -81.71
C ASP A 13 1.61 -123.03 -83.11
N ASN A 14 2.94 -123.17 -83.10
CA ASN A 14 3.87 -123.53 -84.20
C ASN A 14 4.43 -122.39 -85.07
N LEU A 15 5.65 -121.94 -84.72
CA LEU A 15 6.83 -122.00 -85.61
C LEU A 15 8.11 -121.46 -84.89
N PRO A 16 9.12 -122.30 -84.61
CA PRO A 16 10.19 -121.95 -83.67
C PRO A 16 11.46 -121.34 -84.32
N GLU A 17 11.39 -120.14 -84.91
CA GLU A 17 12.65 -119.41 -85.26
C GLU A 17 12.63 -117.87 -85.33
N VAL A 18 11.47 -117.20 -85.16
CA VAL A 18 11.38 -115.71 -85.25
C VAL A 18 11.31 -115.00 -83.88
N HIS A 19 11.02 -115.72 -82.80
CA HIS A 19 10.70 -115.12 -81.49
C HIS A 19 11.77 -114.23 -80.86
N ASN A 20 13.06 -114.39 -81.21
CA ASN A 20 14.15 -113.69 -80.53
C ASN A 20 14.24 -112.19 -80.90
N GLN A 21 13.95 -111.82 -82.15
CA GLN A 21 13.99 -110.41 -82.58
C GLN A 21 12.87 -109.59 -81.94
N ASN A 22 11.64 -110.11 -81.96
CA ASN A 22 10.49 -109.43 -81.33
C ASN A 22 10.69 -109.27 -79.81
N ALA A 23 11.35 -110.22 -79.14
CA ALA A 23 11.67 -110.13 -77.72
C ALA A 23 12.70 -109.00 -77.42
N GLU A 24 13.74 -108.85 -78.24
CA GLU A 24 14.71 -107.76 -78.11
C GLU A 24 14.10 -106.38 -78.44
N GLU A 25 13.22 -106.31 -79.44
CA GLU A 25 12.52 -105.07 -79.78
C GLU A 25 11.54 -104.65 -78.69
N ILE A 26 10.76 -105.58 -78.12
CA ILE A 26 9.90 -105.32 -76.95
C ILE A 26 10.75 -104.88 -75.74
N ALA A 27 11.95 -105.43 -75.54
CA ALA A 27 12.86 -105.00 -74.48
C ALA A 27 13.40 -103.57 -74.71
N ARG A 28 13.78 -103.22 -75.95
CA ARG A 28 14.18 -101.85 -76.34
C ARG A 28 13.03 -100.85 -76.18
N LEU A 29 11.83 -101.20 -76.61
CA LEU A 29 10.64 -100.36 -76.46
C LEU A 29 10.30 -100.14 -74.99
N LYS A 30 10.38 -101.17 -74.13
CA LYS A 30 10.21 -101.02 -72.68
C LYS A 30 11.28 -100.12 -72.04
N GLN A 31 12.55 -100.24 -72.42
CA GLN A 31 13.59 -99.30 -71.98
C GLN A 31 13.32 -97.86 -72.45
N LYS A 32 12.81 -97.67 -73.68
CA LYS A 32 12.46 -96.36 -74.20
C LYS A 32 11.24 -95.74 -73.49
N ILE A 33 10.23 -96.55 -73.15
CA ILE A 33 9.10 -96.12 -72.32
C ILE A 33 9.59 -95.66 -70.95
N ILE A 34 10.41 -96.45 -70.25
CA ILE A 34 10.95 -96.08 -68.92
C ILE A 34 11.73 -94.76 -68.99
N LYS A 35 12.57 -94.55 -70.01
CA LYS A 35 13.26 -93.26 -70.21
C LYS A 35 12.29 -92.10 -70.43
N LEU A 36 11.27 -92.29 -71.28
CA LEU A 36 10.26 -91.27 -71.54
C LEU A 36 9.40 -90.97 -70.29
N GLU A 37 9.17 -91.96 -69.41
CA GLU A 37 8.52 -91.78 -68.10
C GLU A 37 9.42 -90.97 -67.14
N GLU A 38 10.72 -91.26 -67.08
CA GLU A 38 11.68 -90.49 -66.28
C GLU A 38 11.83 -89.05 -66.79
N GLU A 39 11.91 -88.85 -68.11
CA GLU A 39 11.94 -87.54 -68.77
C GLU A 39 10.65 -86.74 -68.52
N ASN A 40 9.48 -87.37 -68.68
CA ASN A 40 8.17 -86.73 -68.42
C ASN A 40 8.00 -86.39 -66.92
N LYS A 41 8.48 -87.24 -66.02
CA LYS A 41 8.50 -86.95 -64.58
C LYS A 41 9.44 -85.80 -64.22
N SER A 42 10.62 -85.73 -64.85
CA SER A 42 11.55 -84.61 -64.71
C SER A 42 10.93 -83.29 -65.20
N ALA A 43 10.30 -83.32 -66.38
CA ALA A 43 9.60 -82.16 -66.95
C ALA A 43 8.45 -81.67 -66.07
N ARG A 44 7.67 -82.58 -65.46
CA ARG A 44 6.61 -82.22 -64.49
C ARG A 44 7.18 -81.51 -63.25
N ILE A 45 8.26 -82.02 -62.67
CA ILE A 45 8.91 -81.39 -61.51
C ILE A 45 9.41 -79.98 -61.87
N GLN A 46 10.04 -79.81 -63.02
CA GLN A 46 10.48 -78.49 -63.52
C GLN A 46 9.28 -77.54 -63.76
N PHE A 47 8.14 -78.06 -64.21
CA PHE A 47 6.92 -77.27 -64.41
C PHE A 47 6.27 -76.86 -63.07
N GLU A 48 6.27 -77.74 -62.07
CA GLU A 48 5.81 -77.44 -60.70
C GLU A 48 6.72 -76.41 -60.00
N GLU A 49 8.04 -76.52 -60.16
CA GLU A 49 8.99 -75.51 -59.68
C GLU A 49 8.80 -74.17 -60.39
N ALA A 50 8.58 -74.16 -61.71
CA ALA A 50 8.29 -72.93 -62.46
C ALA A 50 6.98 -72.27 -62.00
N ILE A 51 5.90 -73.04 -61.81
CA ILE A 51 4.63 -72.54 -61.24
C ILE A 51 4.86 -71.93 -59.84
N LYS A 52 5.67 -72.60 -59.00
CA LYS A 52 5.98 -72.10 -57.66
C LYS A 52 6.73 -70.76 -57.70
N VAL A 53 7.74 -70.62 -58.57
CA VAL A 53 8.48 -69.36 -58.75
C VAL A 53 7.56 -68.26 -59.26
N THR A 54 6.64 -68.54 -60.21
CA THR A 54 5.64 -67.58 -60.67
C THR A 54 4.74 -67.09 -59.53
N ASN A 55 4.23 -68.00 -58.70
CA ASN A 55 3.40 -67.64 -57.54
C ASN A 55 4.16 -66.79 -56.50
N GLU A 56 5.44 -67.08 -56.27
CA GLU A 56 6.30 -66.27 -55.39
C GLU A 56 6.57 -64.87 -56.00
N MET A 57 6.72 -64.78 -57.32
CA MET A 57 6.92 -63.54 -58.06
C MET A 57 5.66 -62.66 -58.09
N ASP A 58 4.47 -63.24 -58.29
CA ASP A 58 3.18 -62.54 -58.17
C ASP A 58 2.94 -62.03 -56.75
N SER A 59 3.34 -62.79 -55.72
CA SER A 59 3.27 -62.34 -54.32
C SER A 59 4.15 -61.11 -54.08
N LEU A 60 5.36 -61.08 -54.65
CA LEU A 60 6.27 -59.93 -54.59
C LEU A 60 5.73 -58.72 -55.38
N PHE A 61 5.15 -58.92 -56.57
CA PHE A 61 4.53 -57.84 -57.35
C PHE A 61 3.37 -57.19 -56.61
N ASN A 62 2.47 -57.98 -56.01
CA ASN A 62 1.37 -57.45 -55.22
C ASN A 62 1.89 -56.69 -53.98
N LYS A 63 2.91 -57.22 -53.28
CA LYS A 63 3.51 -56.54 -52.13
C LYS A 63 4.19 -55.21 -52.52
N ASN A 64 4.88 -55.13 -53.66
CA ASN A 64 5.43 -53.88 -54.17
C ASN A 64 4.34 -52.88 -54.56
N LYS A 65 3.23 -53.34 -55.13
CA LYS A 65 2.06 -52.51 -55.46
C LYS A 65 1.41 -51.91 -54.20
N ASP A 66 1.29 -52.70 -53.13
CA ASP A 66 0.77 -52.23 -51.84
C ASP A 66 1.72 -51.22 -51.17
N LEU A 67 3.03 -51.48 -51.17
CA LEU A 67 4.03 -50.54 -50.65
C LEU A 67 4.06 -49.23 -51.45
N ALA A 68 3.95 -49.30 -52.79
CA ALA A 68 3.85 -48.12 -53.65
C ALA A 68 2.56 -47.32 -53.41
N LYS A 69 1.46 -47.97 -52.98
CA LYS A 69 0.24 -47.30 -52.54
C LYS A 69 0.45 -46.60 -51.18
N GLN A 70 1.03 -47.31 -50.21
CA GLN A 70 1.32 -46.74 -48.88
C GLN A 70 2.27 -45.53 -48.94
N ASN A 71 3.31 -45.55 -49.78
CA ASN A 71 4.17 -44.38 -49.97
C ASN A 71 3.43 -43.17 -50.55
N ARG A 72 2.42 -43.36 -51.41
CA ARG A 72 1.60 -42.26 -51.95
C ARG A 72 0.63 -41.71 -50.91
N GLU A 73 0.09 -42.57 -50.05
CA GLU A 73 -0.79 -42.19 -48.94
C GLU A 73 0.01 -41.37 -47.89
N LEU A 74 1.17 -41.88 -47.47
CA LEU A 74 2.08 -41.16 -46.56
C LEU A 74 2.58 -39.83 -47.13
N GLN A 75 2.86 -39.75 -48.43
CA GLN A 75 3.24 -38.49 -49.08
C GLN A 75 2.10 -37.46 -49.04
N ALA A 76 0.87 -37.89 -49.29
CA ALA A 76 -0.31 -37.01 -49.21
C ALA A 76 -0.55 -36.50 -47.78
N ASP A 77 -0.37 -37.36 -46.76
CA ASP A 77 -0.44 -36.96 -45.35
C ASP A 77 0.66 -35.94 -44.98
N VAL A 78 1.89 -36.13 -45.47
CA VAL A 78 3.00 -35.18 -45.27
C VAL A 78 2.68 -33.82 -45.88
N ASP A 79 2.12 -33.76 -47.10
CA ASP A 79 1.85 -32.49 -47.77
C ASP A 79 0.59 -31.79 -47.22
N GLU A 80 -0.40 -32.52 -46.71
CA GLU A 80 -1.50 -31.97 -45.91
C GLU A 80 -1.00 -31.41 -44.56
N MET A 81 -0.11 -32.11 -43.87
CA MET A 81 0.45 -31.64 -42.59
C MET A 81 1.32 -30.39 -42.77
N LYS A 82 2.10 -30.29 -43.87
CA LYS A 82 2.77 -29.03 -44.28
C LYS A 82 1.76 -27.90 -44.52
N ARG A 83 0.69 -28.16 -45.27
CA ARG A 83 -0.38 -27.17 -45.54
C ARG A 83 -1.04 -26.67 -44.26
N ARG A 84 -1.29 -27.55 -43.28
CA ARG A 84 -1.82 -27.18 -41.95
C ARG A 84 -0.83 -26.33 -41.15
N LEU A 85 0.45 -26.66 -41.19
CA LEU A 85 1.50 -25.89 -40.52
C LEU A 85 1.62 -24.47 -41.10
N GLU A 86 1.61 -24.32 -42.43
CA GLU A 86 1.53 -23.00 -43.08
C GLU A 86 0.29 -22.21 -42.65
N LEU A 87 -0.88 -22.85 -42.61
CA LEU A 87 -2.12 -22.20 -42.18
C LEU A 87 -2.03 -21.73 -40.73
N SER A 88 -1.44 -22.55 -39.85
CA SER A 88 -1.21 -22.24 -38.45
C SER A 88 -0.26 -21.05 -38.26
N PHE A 89 0.80 -20.93 -39.07
CA PHE A 89 1.69 -19.77 -39.04
C PHE A 89 0.94 -18.48 -39.42
N ARG A 90 0.21 -18.48 -40.55
CA ARG A 90 -0.56 -17.29 -40.99
C ARG A 90 -1.60 -16.84 -39.96
N ILE A 91 -2.28 -17.79 -39.31
CA ILE A 91 -3.25 -17.50 -38.24
C ILE A 91 -2.55 -16.88 -37.03
N ASN A 92 -1.35 -17.36 -36.68
CA ASN A 92 -0.57 -16.80 -35.58
C ASN A 92 -0.07 -15.38 -35.89
N ASP A 93 0.41 -15.13 -37.11
CA ASP A 93 0.80 -13.79 -37.59
C ASP A 93 -0.39 -12.82 -37.56
N GLU A 94 -1.57 -13.25 -38.01
CA GLU A 94 -2.81 -12.47 -37.93
C GLU A 94 -3.21 -12.14 -36.48
N LEU A 95 -3.09 -13.10 -35.56
CA LEU A 95 -3.39 -12.90 -34.14
C LEU A 95 -2.40 -11.95 -33.47
N GLN A 96 -1.11 -12.08 -33.79
CA GLN A 96 -0.06 -11.17 -33.30
C GLN A 96 -0.25 -9.75 -33.84
N GLY A 97 -0.65 -9.59 -35.11
CA GLY A 97 -1.02 -8.30 -35.69
C GLY A 97 -2.23 -7.66 -35.01
N LYS A 98 -3.29 -8.44 -34.76
CA LYS A 98 -4.50 -7.98 -34.02
C LYS A 98 -4.15 -7.55 -32.59
N LEU A 99 -3.33 -8.34 -31.89
CA LEU A 99 -2.86 -8.04 -30.53
C LEU A 99 -2.08 -6.72 -30.46
N GLU A 100 -1.18 -6.46 -31.42
CA GLU A 100 -0.41 -5.20 -31.44
C GLU A 100 -1.31 -3.99 -31.78
N GLN A 101 -2.29 -4.17 -32.66
CA GLN A 101 -3.29 -3.15 -32.96
C GLN A 101 -4.19 -2.83 -31.75
N GLU A 102 -4.52 -3.83 -30.93
CA GLU A 102 -5.24 -3.66 -29.67
C GLU A 102 -4.40 -2.97 -28.58
N LYS A 103 -3.09 -3.28 -28.48
CA LYS A 103 -2.16 -2.51 -27.62
C LYS A 103 -2.09 -1.04 -28.04
N ILE A 104 -1.96 -0.74 -29.33
CA ILE A 104 -1.87 0.62 -29.86
C ILE A 104 -3.15 1.42 -29.55
N THR A 105 -4.32 0.84 -29.80
CA THR A 105 -5.62 1.49 -29.52
C THR A 105 -5.86 1.66 -28.02
N THR A 106 -5.49 0.69 -27.18
CA THR A 106 -5.57 0.79 -25.72
C THR A 106 -4.62 1.86 -25.17
N LYS A 107 -3.37 1.93 -25.65
CA LYS A 107 -2.39 2.98 -25.29
C LYS A 107 -2.90 4.37 -25.70
N SER A 108 -3.53 4.48 -26.86
CA SER A 108 -4.19 5.73 -27.32
C SER A 108 -5.37 6.12 -26.41
N ARG A 109 -6.19 5.16 -25.97
CA ARG A 109 -7.29 5.41 -25.02
C ARG A 109 -6.78 5.90 -23.67
N ILE A 110 -5.81 5.18 -23.07
CA ILE A 110 -5.20 5.53 -21.78
C ILE A 110 -4.54 6.93 -21.85
N SER A 111 -3.89 7.28 -22.97
CA SER A 111 -3.32 8.61 -23.16
C SER A 111 -4.38 9.72 -23.12
N LYS A 112 -5.48 9.57 -23.87
CA LYS A 112 -6.62 10.51 -23.86
C LYS A 112 -7.29 10.60 -22.49
N GLU A 113 -7.48 9.46 -21.84
CA GLU A 113 -8.09 9.36 -20.50
C GLU A 113 -7.20 10.06 -19.45
N THR A 114 -5.87 9.89 -19.54
CA THR A 114 -4.89 10.60 -18.71
C THR A 114 -4.91 12.11 -18.96
N GLN A 115 -4.96 12.55 -20.23
CA GLN A 115 -5.01 13.97 -20.59
C GLN A 115 -6.30 14.64 -20.07
N ASN A 116 -7.44 13.98 -20.18
CA ASN A 116 -8.72 14.46 -19.65
C ASN A 116 -8.69 14.58 -18.11
N ASN A 117 -8.17 13.55 -17.41
CA ASN A 117 -8.03 13.57 -15.96
C ASN A 117 -7.05 14.67 -15.48
N GLN A 118 -5.97 14.94 -16.23
CA GLN A 118 -5.07 16.07 -15.96
C GLN A 118 -5.75 17.43 -16.15
N GLN A 119 -6.65 17.57 -17.14
CA GLN A 119 -7.39 18.81 -17.35
C GLN A 119 -8.40 19.06 -16.22
N GLN A 120 -9.19 18.05 -15.84
CA GLN A 120 -10.10 18.14 -14.69
C GLN A 120 -9.36 18.49 -13.39
N LEU A 121 -8.16 17.94 -13.18
CA LEU A 121 -7.30 18.30 -12.04
C LEU A 121 -6.93 19.80 -12.02
N LYS A 122 -6.60 20.39 -13.18
CA LYS A 122 -6.30 21.82 -13.29
C LYS A 122 -7.53 22.69 -13.03
N GLU A 123 -8.69 22.31 -13.55
CA GLU A 123 -9.96 23.01 -13.34
C GLU A 123 -10.36 22.98 -11.84
N ILE A 124 -10.18 21.84 -11.17
CA ILE A 124 -10.39 21.70 -9.72
C ILE A 124 -9.39 22.54 -8.92
N GLN A 125 -8.10 22.51 -9.27
CA GLN A 125 -7.06 23.33 -8.64
C GLN A 125 -7.39 24.83 -8.74
N GLN A 126 -7.72 25.31 -9.94
CA GLN A 126 -8.09 26.71 -10.18
C GLN A 126 -9.37 27.11 -9.43
N SER A 127 -10.34 26.19 -9.29
CA SER A 127 -11.54 26.40 -8.46
C SER A 127 -11.21 26.61 -6.98
N TYR A 128 -10.30 25.80 -6.42
CA TYR A 128 -9.85 25.97 -5.04
C TYR A 128 -8.97 27.22 -4.83
N GLU A 129 -8.11 27.55 -5.80
CA GLU A 129 -7.26 28.74 -5.72
C GLU A 129 -8.09 30.04 -5.75
N ASN A 130 -9.13 30.09 -6.58
CA ASN A 130 -10.13 31.16 -6.57
C ASN A 130 -10.86 31.28 -5.21
N LYS A 131 -11.24 30.15 -4.58
CA LYS A 131 -11.86 30.16 -3.23
C LYS A 131 -10.90 30.65 -2.15
N ILE A 132 -9.64 30.22 -2.20
CA ILE A 132 -8.57 30.68 -1.30
C ILE A 132 -8.36 32.19 -1.45
N GLN A 133 -8.39 32.73 -2.67
CA GLN A 133 -8.29 34.17 -2.89
C GLN A 133 -9.54 34.92 -2.39
N GLY A 134 -10.74 34.34 -2.52
CA GLY A 134 -11.96 34.86 -1.89
C GLY A 134 -11.82 35.02 -0.38
N PHE A 135 -11.42 33.96 0.33
CA PHE A 135 -11.21 33.99 1.78
C PHE A 135 -10.10 34.97 2.21
N LYS A 136 -9.02 35.12 1.42
CA LYS A 136 -7.99 36.15 1.68
C LYS A 136 -8.59 37.56 1.62
N ASN A 137 -9.41 37.86 0.62
CA ASN A 137 -10.05 39.16 0.47
C ASN A 137 -11.04 39.44 1.64
N GLU A 138 -11.81 38.43 2.05
CA GLU A 138 -12.72 38.50 3.21
C GLU A 138 -11.95 38.76 4.53
N ILE A 139 -10.85 38.03 4.75
CA ILE A 139 -9.96 38.26 5.90
C ILE A 139 -9.38 39.69 5.87
N GLU A 140 -9.00 40.23 4.71
CA GLU A 140 -8.53 41.62 4.59
C GLU A 140 -9.65 42.63 4.93
N GLN A 141 -10.89 42.37 4.52
CA GLN A 141 -12.06 43.19 4.83
C GLN A 141 -12.40 43.18 6.33
N LEU A 142 -12.41 42.00 6.96
CA LEU A 142 -12.61 41.84 8.42
C LEU A 142 -11.48 42.51 9.23
N ASN A 143 -10.24 42.52 8.72
CA ASN A 143 -9.13 43.24 9.33
C ASN A 143 -9.28 44.77 9.21
N LYS A 144 -9.81 45.28 8.09
CA LYS A 144 -10.14 46.71 7.93
C LYS A 144 -11.23 47.15 8.91
N GLN A 145 -12.30 46.36 9.05
CA GLN A 145 -13.37 46.60 10.04
C GLN A 145 -12.84 46.55 11.49
N ASN A 146 -12.04 45.54 11.84
CA ASN A 146 -11.40 45.47 13.17
C ASN A 146 -10.49 46.67 13.46
N LYS A 147 -9.84 47.25 12.45
CA LYS A 147 -9.04 48.47 12.60
C LYS A 147 -9.92 49.69 12.84
N GLN A 148 -11.02 49.85 12.11
CA GLN A 148 -12.00 50.93 12.33
C GLN A 148 -12.60 50.86 13.75
N ILE A 149 -13.05 49.68 14.19
CA ILE A 149 -13.60 49.49 15.54
C ILE A 149 -12.57 49.81 16.64
N LYS A 150 -11.27 49.53 16.42
CA LYS A 150 -10.20 49.93 17.35
C LYS A 150 -9.97 51.44 17.37
N GLU A 151 -10.03 52.09 16.21
CA GLU A 151 -9.89 53.54 16.09
C GLU A 151 -11.07 54.27 16.75
N GLU A 152 -12.30 53.81 16.51
CA GLU A 152 -13.51 54.31 17.17
C GLU A 152 -13.46 54.11 18.69
N ASN A 153 -13.07 52.92 19.17
CA ASN A 153 -12.90 52.70 20.61
C ASN A 153 -11.83 53.62 21.22
N SER A 154 -10.71 53.87 20.54
CA SER A 154 -9.70 54.81 21.02
C SER A 154 -10.19 56.27 21.08
N LYS A 155 -11.03 56.68 20.12
CA LYS A 155 -11.70 57.98 20.10
C LYS A 155 -12.74 58.12 21.20
N ASN A 156 -13.58 57.09 21.39
CA ASN A 156 -14.55 57.06 22.48
C ASN A 156 -13.84 57.11 23.83
N GLN A 157 -12.72 56.41 23.99
CA GLN A 157 -11.93 56.41 25.23
C GLN A 157 -11.28 57.77 25.51
N SER A 158 -10.82 58.52 24.50
CA SER A 158 -10.29 59.88 24.70
C SER A 158 -11.40 60.91 24.95
N GLU A 159 -12.58 60.76 24.34
CA GLU A 159 -13.78 61.56 24.66
C GLU A 159 -14.26 61.32 26.09
N ILE A 160 -14.23 60.07 26.57
CA ILE A 160 -14.50 59.71 27.97
C ILE A 160 -13.49 60.37 28.91
N SER A 161 -12.18 60.28 28.65
CA SER A 161 -11.16 60.96 29.46
C SER A 161 -11.33 62.49 29.46
N SER A 162 -11.68 63.08 28.32
CA SER A 162 -11.97 64.52 28.21
C SER A 162 -13.17 64.94 29.07
N LEU A 163 -14.25 64.14 29.07
CA LEU A 163 -15.42 64.34 29.94
C LEU A 163 -15.08 64.25 31.42
N LEU A 164 -14.25 63.28 31.82
CA LEU A 164 -13.83 63.11 33.22
C LEU A 164 -12.96 64.27 33.69
N ASN A 165 -11.94 64.66 32.93
CA ASN A 165 -11.11 65.84 33.22
C ASN A 165 -11.95 67.13 33.28
N THR A 166 -12.95 67.27 32.41
CA THR A 166 -13.88 68.43 32.39
C THR A 166 -14.79 68.45 33.62
N ALA A 167 -15.21 67.28 34.09
CA ALA A 167 -16.04 67.16 35.29
C ALA A 167 -15.22 67.37 36.57
N GLU A 168 -14.01 66.84 36.65
CA GLU A 168 -13.06 67.06 37.75
C GLU A 168 -12.78 68.56 37.93
N GLY A 169 -12.49 69.27 36.83
CA GLY A 169 -12.30 70.72 36.83
C GLY A 169 -13.56 71.56 37.14
N LYS A 170 -14.75 70.95 37.18
CA LYS A 170 -16.00 71.63 37.61
C LYS A 170 -16.39 71.28 39.04
N PHE A 171 -16.29 70.02 39.43
CA PHE A 171 -16.74 69.50 40.72
C PHE A 171 -15.61 69.39 41.76
N HIS A 172 -14.38 69.76 41.40
CA HIS A 172 -13.20 69.77 42.28
C HIS A 172 -12.95 68.41 42.96
N SER A 173 -13.32 67.33 42.27
CA SER A 173 -13.34 65.95 42.74
C SER A 173 -12.84 65.04 41.62
N ILE A 174 -11.91 64.12 41.93
CA ILE A 174 -11.31 63.23 40.94
C ILE A 174 -12.30 62.13 40.54
N PHE A 175 -12.37 61.80 39.24
CA PHE A 175 -13.29 60.78 38.72
C PHE A 175 -12.58 59.77 37.82
N ASP A 176 -12.12 58.65 38.38
CA ASP A 176 -11.41 57.59 37.64
C ASP A 176 -12.26 56.96 36.51
N THR A 177 -13.59 57.05 36.62
CA THR A 177 -14.56 56.50 35.66
C THR A 177 -15.81 57.37 35.50
N LEU A 178 -16.53 57.17 34.39
CA LEU A 178 -17.88 57.75 34.22
C LEU A 178 -18.86 57.26 35.30
N TYR A 179 -18.64 56.07 35.87
CA TYR A 179 -19.45 55.56 36.97
C TYR A 179 -19.26 56.37 38.26
N SER A 180 -18.02 56.70 38.64
CA SER A 180 -17.72 57.58 39.78
C SER A 180 -18.32 58.98 39.60
N LEU A 181 -18.23 59.56 38.40
CA LEU A 181 -18.87 60.84 38.08
C LEU A 181 -20.40 60.78 38.20
N ASN A 182 -21.02 59.76 37.60
CA ASN A 182 -22.48 59.60 37.62
C ASN A 182 -23.00 59.33 39.04
N LYS A 183 -22.23 58.61 39.87
CA LYS A 183 -22.51 58.42 41.30
C LYS A 183 -22.38 59.74 42.09
N TYR A 184 -21.37 60.57 41.81
CA TYR A 184 -21.23 61.88 42.44
C TYR A 184 -22.40 62.81 42.09
N ILE A 185 -22.77 62.90 40.81
CA ILE A 185 -23.91 63.71 40.35
C ILE A 185 -25.22 63.27 41.02
N LYS A 186 -25.45 61.96 41.20
CA LYS A 186 -26.63 61.43 41.89
C LYS A 186 -26.67 61.69 43.40
N ASN A 187 -25.55 62.03 44.01
CA ASN A 187 -25.45 62.36 45.44
C ASN A 187 -25.55 63.87 45.71
N LEU A 188 -25.67 64.72 44.69
CA LEU A 188 -25.95 66.15 44.85
C LEU A 188 -27.46 66.35 45.07
N GLU A 189 -27.87 66.55 46.33
CA GLU A 189 -29.23 66.96 46.64
C GLU A 189 -29.48 68.40 46.13
N ILE A 190 -30.30 68.52 45.08
CA ILE A 190 -30.73 69.81 44.52
C ILE A 190 -32.21 70.03 44.90
N PRO A 191 -32.56 71.16 45.56
CA PRO A 191 -33.95 71.51 45.85
C PRO A 191 -34.80 71.59 44.58
N GLN A 192 -35.98 70.97 44.60
CA GLN A 192 -36.84 70.85 43.42
C GLN A 192 -37.45 72.19 42.98
N GLN A 193 -37.46 72.42 41.66
CA GLN A 193 -38.59 73.05 40.98
C GLN A 193 -39.00 72.19 39.77
N SER A 194 -40.28 72.22 39.41
CA SER A 194 -40.97 71.25 38.55
C SER A 194 -40.90 71.62 37.06
N LEU A 195 -41.01 70.69 36.09
CA LEU A 195 -42.28 70.08 35.66
C LEU A 195 -42.08 68.96 34.59
N TYR A 196 -43.15 68.16 34.40
CA TYR A 196 -43.50 67.30 33.24
C TYR A 196 -42.79 65.93 32.96
N LYS A 197 -43.50 64.87 33.38
CA LYS A 197 -43.93 63.67 32.62
C LYS A 197 -42.91 62.61 32.11
N SER A 198 -43.03 61.43 32.74
CA SER A 198 -42.73 60.04 32.28
C SER A 198 -43.35 59.66 30.91
N PRO A 199 -43.05 58.48 30.27
CA PRO A 199 -42.56 57.22 30.88
C PRO A 199 -41.54 56.32 30.10
N ASN A 200 -41.04 55.28 30.81
CA ASN A 200 -40.48 53.98 30.35
C ASN A 200 -39.12 53.94 29.59
N ASP A 201 -38.23 52.93 29.75
CA ASP A 201 -38.20 51.78 30.70
C ASP A 201 -36.78 51.17 30.89
N LEU A 202 -36.61 50.35 31.96
CA LEU A 202 -35.61 49.25 32.20
C LEU A 202 -34.09 49.49 31.87
N SER A 203 -33.13 49.43 32.80
CA SER A 203 -32.51 48.25 33.47
C SER A 203 -32.08 47.12 32.50
N PHE A 204 -30.88 46.49 32.55
CA PHE A 204 -29.86 46.27 33.61
C PHE A 204 -28.54 45.73 32.94
N ARG A 205 -27.35 45.46 33.54
CA ARG A 205 -26.84 45.51 34.93
C ARG A 205 -25.30 45.81 35.01
N GLU A 206 -24.46 44.84 35.42
CA GLU A 206 -23.00 44.85 35.76
C GLU A 206 -22.39 43.51 35.25
N SER A 207 -21.09 43.15 35.22
CA SER A 207 -19.82 43.57 35.85
C SER A 207 -18.63 43.20 34.91
N ALA A 208 -17.41 43.77 34.89
CA ALA A 208 -16.48 44.36 35.87
C ALA A 208 -15.55 43.35 36.62
N ILE A 209 -14.24 43.38 36.31
CA ILE A 209 -13.04 42.91 37.07
C ILE A 209 -11.79 43.43 36.30
N SER A 210 -11.17 44.53 36.74
CA SER A 210 -10.01 44.63 37.66
C SER A 210 -8.64 44.28 37.03
N GLN A 211 -7.87 45.31 36.63
CA GLN A 211 -6.52 45.19 36.07
C GLN A 211 -5.40 45.38 37.11
N SER A 212 -4.95 44.29 37.74
CA SER A 212 -3.65 44.24 38.46
C SER A 212 -2.74 43.09 38.00
N ASN A 213 -3.29 42.10 37.30
CA ASN A 213 -2.64 40.82 37.00
C ASN A 213 -1.74 40.84 35.72
N ILE A 214 -1.81 41.89 34.91
CA ILE A 214 -1.22 41.90 33.56
C ILE A 214 0.33 41.93 33.58
N ASN A 215 0.96 42.62 34.54
CA ASN A 215 2.42 42.72 34.59
C ASN A 215 3.11 41.39 34.96
N ASP A 216 2.54 40.62 35.90
CA ASP A 216 3.07 39.30 36.28
C ASP A 216 2.76 38.24 35.22
N GLN A 217 1.62 38.36 34.53
CA GLN A 217 1.39 37.57 33.32
C GLN A 217 2.45 37.87 32.25
N LEU A 218 2.81 39.14 32.03
CA LEU A 218 3.86 39.53 31.07
C LEU A 218 5.25 39.00 31.45
N SER A 219 5.61 38.99 32.74
CA SER A 219 6.88 38.43 33.22
C SER A 219 6.89 36.90 33.08
N SER A 220 5.78 36.23 33.39
CA SER A 220 5.63 34.79 33.22
C SER A 220 5.71 34.38 31.74
N LEU A 221 5.10 35.13 30.81
CA LEU A 221 5.18 34.91 29.37
C LEU A 221 6.62 35.09 28.86
N LYS A 222 7.35 36.12 29.32
CA LYS A 222 8.79 36.28 29.00
C LYS A 222 9.62 35.09 29.51
N SER A 223 9.27 34.48 30.65
CA SER A 223 9.94 33.26 31.13
C SER A 223 9.59 32.02 30.27
N LYS A 224 8.31 31.85 29.89
CA LYS A 224 7.85 30.77 29.00
C LYS A 224 8.49 30.88 27.62
N TYR A 225 8.57 32.09 27.05
CA TYR A 225 9.24 32.35 25.78
C TYR A 225 10.74 32.00 25.83
N ARG A 226 11.45 32.33 26.92
CA ARG A 226 12.86 31.90 27.11
C ARG A 226 12.98 30.38 27.19
N LYS A 227 12.09 29.69 27.94
CA LYS A 227 12.08 28.22 28.00
C LYS A 227 11.81 27.59 26.63
N LEU A 228 10.82 28.07 25.90
CA LEU A 228 10.50 27.60 24.53
C LEU A 228 11.63 27.90 23.54
N LYS A 229 12.31 29.04 23.64
CA LYS A 229 13.50 29.34 22.83
C LYS A 229 14.66 28.39 23.13
N ASN A 230 14.86 28.02 24.39
CA ASN A 230 15.90 27.06 24.77
C ASN A 230 15.55 25.64 24.30
N ILE A 231 14.29 25.22 24.41
CA ILE A 231 13.80 23.91 23.90
C ILE A 231 13.92 23.84 22.36
N ARG A 232 13.56 24.93 21.66
CA ARG A 232 13.82 25.05 20.22
C ARG A 232 15.32 24.91 19.91
N GLY A 233 16.18 25.60 20.66
CA GLY A 233 17.63 25.54 20.49
C GLY A 233 18.29 24.20 20.89
N SER A 234 17.60 23.32 21.64
CA SER A 234 18.03 21.93 21.82
C SER A 234 17.52 21.02 20.70
N LEU A 235 16.26 21.18 20.27
CA LEU A 235 15.69 20.43 19.15
C LEU A 235 16.37 20.74 17.80
N GLU A 236 16.79 21.99 17.57
CA GLU A 236 17.59 22.37 16.40
C GLU A 236 18.93 21.61 16.39
N LYS A 237 19.64 21.54 17.54
CA LYS A 237 20.89 20.78 17.67
C LYS A 237 20.71 19.26 17.57
N GLU A 238 19.61 18.74 18.09
CA GLU A 238 19.26 17.33 17.98
C GLU A 238 18.98 16.95 16.52
N ASN A 239 18.27 17.81 15.79
CA ASN A 239 18.02 17.64 14.36
C ASN A 239 19.29 17.79 13.51
N ASP A 240 20.18 18.73 13.85
CA ASP A 240 21.51 18.86 13.22
C ASP A 240 22.36 17.60 13.46
N SER A 241 22.35 17.06 14.68
CA SER A 241 23.05 15.82 15.03
C SER A 241 22.49 14.61 14.29
N LEU A 242 21.17 14.50 14.18
CA LEU A 242 20.50 13.44 13.40
C LEU A 242 20.83 13.55 11.91
N HIS A 243 20.86 14.77 11.33
CA HIS A 243 21.31 14.98 9.96
C HIS A 243 22.78 14.56 9.75
N GLN A 244 23.67 14.86 10.70
CA GLN A 244 25.08 14.46 10.62
C GLN A 244 25.28 12.94 10.73
N GLU A 245 24.48 12.26 11.57
CA GLU A 245 24.47 10.79 11.63
C GLU A 245 23.91 10.17 10.34
N LEU A 246 22.82 10.71 9.78
CA LEU A 246 22.22 10.20 8.55
C LEU A 246 23.20 10.32 7.36
N GLU A 247 23.91 11.46 7.23
CA GLU A 247 24.88 11.66 6.16
C GLU A 247 26.16 10.80 6.36
N THR A 248 26.56 10.49 7.60
CA THR A 248 27.66 9.53 7.86
C THR A 248 27.25 8.07 7.64
N GLN A 249 26.00 7.68 7.91
CA GLN A 249 25.50 6.35 7.51
C GLN A 249 25.41 6.22 5.98
N LYS A 250 24.87 7.23 5.29
CA LYS A 250 24.87 7.30 3.82
C LYS A 250 26.28 7.20 3.24
N GLY A 251 27.27 7.89 3.82
CA GLY A 251 28.67 7.78 3.43
C GLY A 251 29.25 6.36 3.57
N LYS A 252 28.86 5.61 4.60
CA LYS A 252 29.23 4.18 4.76
C LYS A 252 28.61 3.34 3.65
N TYR A 253 27.30 3.43 3.43
CA TYR A 253 26.60 2.67 2.40
C TYR A 253 27.10 3.01 0.98
N GLU A 254 27.43 4.26 0.69
CA GLU A 254 28.09 4.64 -0.57
C GLU A 254 29.49 4.03 -0.72
N GLY A 255 30.21 3.78 0.39
CA GLY A 255 31.48 3.06 0.41
C GLY A 255 31.31 1.56 0.13
N GLU A 256 30.34 0.92 0.81
CA GLU A 256 29.99 -0.49 0.62
C GLU A 256 29.53 -0.76 -0.83
N ILE A 257 28.65 0.09 -1.38
CA ILE A 257 28.22 0.02 -2.78
C ILE A 257 29.41 0.12 -3.74
N LYS A 258 30.41 0.96 -3.45
CA LYS A 258 31.64 1.06 -4.26
C LYS A 258 32.51 -0.20 -4.15
N SER A 259 32.62 -0.83 -2.97
CA SER A 259 33.32 -2.12 -2.82
C SER A 259 32.65 -3.23 -3.62
N ILE A 260 31.34 -3.42 -3.41
CA ILE A 260 30.54 -4.45 -4.10
C ILE A 260 30.57 -4.23 -5.62
N THR A 261 30.54 -2.97 -6.08
CA THR A 261 30.67 -2.64 -7.51
C THR A 261 32.03 -3.05 -8.08
N ASN A 262 33.13 -2.86 -7.32
CA ASN A 262 34.46 -3.28 -7.73
C ASN A 262 34.58 -4.81 -7.75
N GLU A 263 34.10 -5.50 -6.72
CA GLU A 263 34.07 -6.97 -6.62
C GLU A 263 33.29 -7.59 -7.80
N ILE A 264 32.11 -7.04 -8.14
CA ILE A 264 31.32 -7.46 -9.31
C ILE A 264 32.11 -7.26 -10.62
N ASN A 265 32.90 -6.19 -10.74
CA ASN A 265 33.72 -5.93 -11.93
C ASN A 265 34.92 -6.88 -12.03
N ASP A 266 35.55 -7.24 -10.92
CA ASP A 266 36.66 -8.20 -10.91
C ASP A 266 36.18 -9.65 -11.09
N ILE A 267 35.01 -10.03 -10.56
CA ILE A 267 34.36 -11.31 -10.89
C ILE A 267 34.07 -11.39 -12.40
N LYS A 268 33.53 -10.33 -13.01
CA LYS A 268 33.31 -10.26 -14.47
C LYS A 268 34.62 -10.36 -15.27
N ARG A 269 35.73 -9.81 -14.77
CA ARG A 269 37.07 -9.97 -15.37
C ARG A 269 37.55 -11.42 -15.28
N GLN A 270 37.47 -12.03 -14.10
CA GLN A 270 37.86 -13.43 -13.89
C GLN A 270 37.05 -14.39 -14.77
N GLN A 271 35.73 -14.21 -14.87
CA GLN A 271 34.88 -15.03 -15.73
C GLN A 271 35.26 -14.88 -17.20
N LYS A 272 35.48 -13.65 -17.70
CA LYS A 272 35.93 -13.41 -19.07
C LYS A 272 37.32 -14.02 -19.38
N ILE A 273 38.22 -14.08 -18.40
CA ILE A 273 39.52 -14.76 -18.53
C ILE A 273 39.30 -16.28 -18.64
N LYS A 274 38.43 -16.85 -17.80
CA LYS A 274 38.10 -18.29 -17.82
C LYS A 274 37.42 -18.69 -19.13
N ASP A 275 36.51 -17.87 -19.66
CA ASP A 275 35.86 -18.12 -20.96
C ASP A 275 36.87 -18.12 -22.12
N LEU A 276 37.87 -17.24 -22.08
CA LEU A 276 38.97 -17.22 -23.06
C LEU A 276 39.87 -18.46 -22.94
N GLN A 277 40.18 -18.91 -21.73
CA GLN A 277 40.93 -20.15 -21.48
C GLN A 277 40.17 -21.38 -22.01
N ASN A 278 38.89 -21.51 -21.68
CA ASN A 278 38.02 -22.59 -22.15
C ASN A 278 37.90 -22.62 -23.69
N SER A 279 37.95 -21.46 -24.35
CA SER A 279 37.97 -21.36 -25.83
C SER A 279 39.30 -21.86 -26.39
N GLN A 280 40.44 -21.40 -25.83
CA GLN A 280 41.77 -21.82 -26.27
C GLN A 280 42.01 -23.33 -26.08
N GLU A 281 41.48 -23.92 -25.01
CA GLU A 281 41.53 -25.37 -24.77
C GLU A 281 40.67 -26.13 -25.78
N ASN A 282 39.44 -25.67 -26.06
CA ASN A 282 38.59 -26.24 -27.11
C ASN A 282 39.25 -26.21 -28.48
N ASP A 283 39.90 -25.11 -28.86
CA ASP A 283 40.54 -24.98 -30.16
C ASP A 283 41.82 -25.82 -30.27
N GLN A 284 42.54 -26.03 -29.17
CA GLN A 284 43.62 -27.03 -29.09
C GLN A 284 43.10 -28.47 -29.23
N LEU A 285 41.97 -28.82 -28.59
CA LEU A 285 41.34 -30.14 -28.70
C LEU A 285 40.82 -30.42 -30.12
N LYS A 286 40.23 -29.43 -30.80
CA LYS A 286 39.88 -29.54 -32.24
C LYS A 286 41.11 -29.81 -33.10
N ALA A 287 42.18 -29.03 -32.91
CA ALA A 287 43.42 -29.19 -33.66
C ALA A 287 44.12 -30.55 -33.37
N ALA A 288 43.92 -31.13 -32.17
CA ALA A 288 44.37 -32.48 -31.85
C ALA A 288 43.53 -33.53 -32.58
N ASN A 289 42.20 -33.40 -32.57
CA ASN A 289 41.29 -34.31 -33.27
C ASN A 289 41.53 -34.32 -34.80
N GLU A 290 41.72 -33.16 -35.43
CA GLU A 290 42.10 -33.08 -36.85
C GLU A 290 43.41 -33.82 -37.18
N ARG A 291 44.41 -33.74 -36.28
CA ARG A 291 45.69 -34.45 -36.42
C ARG A 291 45.54 -35.96 -36.24
N LEU A 292 44.59 -36.41 -35.42
CA LEU A 292 44.27 -37.83 -35.26
C LEU A 292 43.51 -38.38 -36.47
N LEU A 293 42.52 -37.65 -36.99
CA LEU A 293 41.79 -38.03 -38.21
C LEU A 293 42.75 -38.17 -39.41
N LYS A 294 43.61 -37.17 -39.65
CA LYS A 294 44.67 -37.19 -40.68
C LYS A 294 45.78 -38.23 -40.43
N LYS A 295 45.72 -38.96 -39.30
CA LYS A 295 46.60 -40.09 -38.99
C LYS A 295 45.88 -41.44 -39.14
N ILE A 296 44.56 -41.49 -38.93
CA ILE A 296 43.70 -42.64 -39.24
C ILE A 296 43.64 -42.84 -40.76
N GLU A 297 43.33 -41.77 -41.50
CA GLU A 297 43.32 -41.71 -42.97
C GLU A 297 44.62 -42.30 -43.58
N LYS A 298 45.78 -41.90 -43.04
CA LYS A 298 47.12 -42.39 -43.46
C LYS A 298 47.51 -43.78 -42.95
N LEU A 299 46.70 -44.40 -42.10
CA LEU A 299 46.82 -45.81 -41.73
C LEU A 299 45.90 -46.67 -42.61
N GLU A 300 44.68 -46.18 -42.88
CA GLU A 300 43.72 -46.80 -43.79
C GLU A 300 44.29 -46.94 -45.21
N GLU A 301 44.89 -45.86 -45.73
CA GLU A 301 45.63 -45.82 -47.01
C GLU A 301 46.72 -46.92 -47.07
N LYS A 302 47.47 -47.13 -45.99
CA LYS A 302 48.52 -48.16 -45.89
C LYS A 302 47.98 -49.58 -45.74
N THR A 303 46.83 -49.77 -45.10
CA THR A 303 46.16 -51.08 -45.11
C THR A 303 45.63 -51.45 -46.49
N ALA A 304 45.21 -50.47 -47.30
CA ALA A 304 44.84 -50.73 -48.69
C ALA A 304 46.06 -51.15 -49.53
N GLU A 305 47.20 -50.45 -49.42
CA GLU A 305 48.46 -50.84 -50.06
C GLU A 305 48.88 -52.27 -49.70
N ALA A 306 48.80 -52.65 -48.41
CA ALA A 306 49.14 -53.99 -47.93
C ALA A 306 48.17 -55.08 -48.45
N GLN A 307 46.87 -54.78 -48.54
CA GLN A 307 45.88 -55.70 -49.11
C GLN A 307 46.10 -55.90 -50.62
N GLN A 308 46.50 -54.85 -51.35
CA GLN A 308 46.82 -54.95 -52.78
C GLN A 308 48.05 -55.84 -53.02
N GLN A 309 49.12 -55.68 -52.25
CA GLN A 309 50.30 -56.57 -52.33
C GLN A 309 49.96 -58.03 -51.99
N SER A 310 49.04 -58.28 -51.06
CA SER A 310 48.56 -59.63 -50.76
C SER A 310 47.77 -60.28 -51.91
N ALA A 311 47.12 -59.49 -52.77
CA ALA A 311 46.41 -60.01 -53.94
C ALA A 311 47.37 -60.37 -55.09
N GLU A 312 48.43 -59.59 -55.30
CA GLU A 312 49.43 -59.85 -56.34
C GLU A 312 50.24 -61.12 -56.08
N LEU A 313 50.55 -61.45 -54.81
CA LEU A 313 51.18 -62.72 -54.44
C LEU A 313 50.29 -63.94 -54.74
N LEU A 314 48.97 -63.83 -54.53
CA LEU A 314 48.04 -64.93 -54.82
C LEU A 314 47.88 -65.20 -56.33
N SER A 315 48.14 -64.20 -57.16
CA SER A 315 48.12 -64.30 -58.62
C SER A 315 49.25 -65.20 -59.15
N GLN A 316 50.45 -65.11 -58.58
CA GLN A 316 51.64 -65.82 -59.07
C GLN A 316 51.63 -67.33 -58.79
N GLN A 317 50.83 -67.82 -57.84
CA GLN A 317 50.85 -69.22 -57.41
C GLN A 317 50.02 -70.16 -58.30
N ASN A 318 49.08 -69.64 -59.10
CA ASN A 318 48.14 -70.46 -59.89
C ASN A 318 48.62 -70.80 -61.32
N ALA A 319 49.86 -70.46 -61.68
CA ALA A 319 50.37 -70.54 -63.06
C ALA A 319 51.29 -71.75 -63.36
N LEU A 320 51.39 -72.74 -62.47
CA LEU A 320 52.45 -73.77 -62.54
C LEU A 320 51.98 -75.25 -62.57
N ASN A 321 50.67 -75.53 -62.56
CA ASN A 321 50.14 -76.90 -62.33
C ASN A 321 49.27 -77.50 -63.46
N GLU A 322 49.37 -76.99 -64.69
CA GLU A 322 48.74 -77.63 -65.87
C GLU A 322 49.76 -77.99 -66.97
N SER A 323 50.72 -78.85 -66.65
CA SER A 323 51.39 -79.67 -67.68
C SER A 323 52.05 -80.92 -67.09
N ILE A 324 51.42 -82.08 -67.26
CA ILE A 324 52.08 -83.39 -67.49
C ILE A 324 51.04 -84.46 -67.88
N ASN A 325 51.20 -84.97 -69.10
CA ASN A 325 50.82 -86.29 -69.61
C ASN A 325 49.37 -86.79 -69.46
N GLU A 326 48.57 -86.39 -70.44
CA GLU A 326 47.70 -87.33 -71.16
C GLU A 326 48.52 -88.50 -71.78
N ASN A 327 47.82 -89.50 -72.34
CA ASN A 327 48.31 -90.58 -73.20
C ASN A 327 48.98 -91.80 -72.52
N ASN A 328 48.15 -92.80 -72.19
CA ASN A 328 48.36 -94.17 -72.69
C ASN A 328 47.13 -95.10 -72.49
N ARG A 329 46.86 -95.96 -73.51
CA ARG A 329 46.03 -97.19 -73.46
C ARG A 329 44.50 -97.10 -73.27
N LEU A 330 43.82 -96.44 -74.22
CA LEU A 330 42.49 -96.89 -74.68
C LEU A 330 42.65 -97.86 -75.88
N GLN A 331 43.18 -99.07 -75.67
CA GLN A 331 43.34 -100.04 -76.78
C GLN A 331 43.20 -101.54 -76.42
N ASP A 332 43.31 -101.93 -75.14
CA ASP A 332 43.32 -103.37 -74.76
C ASP A 332 41.96 -103.93 -74.26
N ILE A 333 40.96 -103.07 -74.00
CA ILE A 333 39.66 -103.50 -73.41
C ILE A 333 38.56 -103.61 -74.47
N VAL A 334 38.82 -104.39 -75.52
CA VAL A 334 37.82 -104.77 -76.55
C VAL A 334 37.48 -106.27 -76.51
N ASN A 335 38.41 -107.14 -76.09
CA ASN A 335 38.26 -108.58 -76.26
C ASN A 335 37.73 -109.35 -75.03
N ASP A 336 38.05 -108.93 -73.80
CA ASP A 336 37.76 -109.74 -72.59
C ASP A 336 36.34 -109.56 -72.01
N LEU A 337 35.47 -108.76 -72.64
CA LEU A 337 34.10 -108.52 -72.18
C LEU A 337 33.11 -109.68 -72.47
N SER A 338 33.56 -110.76 -73.12
CA SER A 338 32.68 -111.83 -73.61
C SER A 338 32.20 -112.84 -72.54
N ASN A 339 33.03 -113.18 -71.55
CA ASN A 339 32.83 -114.42 -70.77
C ASN A 339 32.29 -114.29 -69.33
N SER A 340 32.21 -113.10 -68.72
CA SER A 340 31.80 -112.97 -67.29
C SER A 340 30.29 -112.81 -67.06
N LEU A 341 29.45 -112.91 -68.09
CA LEU A 341 28.01 -112.59 -68.04
C LEU A 341 27.17 -113.53 -67.13
N LYS A 342 27.66 -114.72 -66.78
CA LYS A 342 26.86 -115.81 -66.18
C LYS A 342 26.71 -115.82 -64.64
N LYS A 343 27.26 -114.85 -63.88
CA LYS A 343 27.16 -114.83 -62.40
C LYS A 343 26.19 -113.78 -61.80
N SER A 344 25.70 -112.82 -62.58
CA SER A 344 24.96 -111.64 -62.08
C SER A 344 23.44 -111.85 -61.84
N LYS A 345 23.00 -113.03 -61.36
CA LYS A 345 21.56 -113.34 -61.18
C LYS A 345 21.08 -113.65 -59.75
N LYS A 346 21.95 -113.70 -58.73
CA LYS A 346 21.56 -114.03 -57.33
C LYS A 346 21.70 -112.91 -56.29
N THR A 347 22.15 -111.71 -56.68
CA THR A 347 22.30 -110.55 -55.77
C THR A 347 21.13 -109.57 -55.81
N ASN A 348 20.34 -109.56 -56.88
CA ASN A 348 19.34 -108.52 -57.17
C ASN A 348 18.10 -108.55 -56.24
N GLU A 349 17.82 -109.69 -55.58
CA GLU A 349 16.66 -109.84 -54.69
C GLU A 349 16.87 -109.22 -53.30
N LYS A 350 18.12 -109.11 -52.82
CA LYS A 350 18.39 -108.53 -51.49
C LYS A 350 18.20 -107.01 -51.48
N LEU A 351 18.61 -106.32 -52.55
CA LEU A 351 18.48 -104.86 -52.67
C LEU A 351 17.01 -104.41 -52.72
N LYS A 352 16.12 -105.16 -53.39
CA LYS A 352 14.68 -104.85 -53.44
C LYS A 352 14.02 -104.73 -52.07
N LYS A 353 14.50 -105.47 -51.05
CA LYS A 353 13.95 -105.41 -49.68
C LYS A 353 14.47 -104.23 -48.85
N GLN A 354 15.60 -103.64 -49.21
CA GLN A 354 16.09 -102.41 -48.56
C GLN A 354 15.46 -101.15 -49.17
N VAL A 355 15.14 -101.18 -50.47
CA VAL A 355 14.48 -100.06 -51.16
C VAL A 355 13.05 -99.81 -50.62
N THR A 356 12.29 -100.85 -50.29
CA THR A 356 10.96 -100.69 -49.67
C THR A 356 11.03 -100.05 -48.30
N ALA A 357 11.86 -100.56 -47.38
CA ALA A 357 11.97 -100.01 -46.02
C ALA A 357 12.38 -98.53 -45.98
N LEU A 358 13.18 -98.07 -46.96
CA LEU A 358 13.54 -96.65 -47.10
C LEU A 358 12.41 -95.80 -47.71
N MET A 359 11.52 -96.37 -48.53
CA MET A 359 10.32 -95.65 -49.00
C MET A 359 9.32 -95.40 -47.87
N ASP A 360 9.14 -96.36 -46.96
CA ASP A 360 8.23 -96.23 -45.82
C ASP A 360 8.69 -95.10 -44.87
N GLN A 361 9.99 -95.02 -44.57
CA GLN A 361 10.58 -93.94 -43.77
C GLN A 361 10.47 -92.55 -44.45
N ILE A 362 10.56 -92.49 -45.78
CA ILE A 362 10.31 -91.25 -46.53
C ILE A 362 8.82 -90.87 -46.46
N GLY A 363 7.90 -91.84 -46.40
CA GLY A 363 6.48 -91.62 -46.15
C GLY A 363 6.20 -90.94 -44.81
N GLU A 364 6.79 -91.46 -43.71
CA GLU A 364 6.68 -90.84 -42.38
C GLU A 364 7.28 -89.43 -42.34
N ALA A 365 8.49 -89.24 -42.89
CA ALA A 365 9.14 -87.92 -42.93
C ALA A 365 8.31 -86.87 -43.68
N ASN A 366 7.66 -87.25 -44.79
CA ASN A 366 6.76 -86.37 -45.54
C ASN A 366 5.46 -86.06 -44.78
N SER A 367 4.91 -87.03 -44.04
CA SER A 367 3.76 -86.82 -43.15
C SER A 367 4.07 -85.82 -42.03
N ILE A 368 5.25 -85.96 -41.41
CA ILE A 368 5.74 -85.05 -40.36
C ILE A 368 5.96 -83.63 -40.93
N ASN A 369 6.57 -83.50 -42.12
CA ASN A 369 6.73 -82.19 -42.78
C ASN A 369 5.38 -81.53 -43.10
N ALA A 370 4.40 -82.27 -43.62
CA ALA A 370 3.06 -81.74 -43.88
C ALA A 370 2.33 -81.29 -42.60
N ALA A 371 2.57 -81.96 -41.46
CA ALA A 371 2.07 -81.53 -40.16
C ALA A 371 2.77 -80.26 -39.65
N LEU A 372 4.10 -80.15 -39.84
CA LEU A 372 4.88 -78.97 -39.49
C LEU A 372 4.52 -77.75 -40.34
N GLU A 373 4.32 -77.88 -41.65
CA GLU A 373 3.88 -76.77 -42.51
C GLU A 373 2.49 -76.25 -42.11
N LYS A 374 1.53 -77.16 -41.80
CA LYS A 374 0.22 -76.78 -41.25
C LYS A 374 0.35 -76.00 -39.94
N LYS A 375 1.23 -76.44 -39.03
CA LYS A 375 1.48 -75.75 -37.76
C LYS A 375 2.11 -74.37 -37.97
N ILE A 376 3.15 -74.27 -38.80
CA ILE A 376 3.83 -73.02 -39.15
C ILE A 376 2.85 -72.01 -39.78
N ASN A 377 1.93 -72.45 -40.65
CA ASN A 377 0.94 -71.55 -41.24
C ASN A 377 -0.16 -71.14 -40.25
N ALA A 378 -0.57 -72.01 -39.31
CA ALA A 378 -1.46 -71.64 -38.22
C ALA A 378 -0.82 -70.61 -37.27
N ASP A 379 0.45 -70.80 -36.91
CA ASP A 379 1.20 -69.85 -36.06
C ASP A 379 1.49 -68.52 -36.79
N LYS A 380 1.71 -68.52 -38.12
CA LYS A 380 1.76 -67.28 -38.93
C LYS A 380 0.42 -66.53 -38.90
N GLU A 381 -0.70 -67.20 -39.09
CA GLU A 381 -2.04 -66.58 -39.03
C GLU A 381 -2.33 -66.00 -37.64
N LYS A 382 -1.97 -66.74 -36.58
CA LYS A 382 -2.10 -66.29 -35.19
C LYS A 382 -1.24 -65.06 -34.91
N ASN A 383 0.03 -65.08 -35.32
CA ASN A 383 0.93 -63.93 -35.14
C ASN A 383 0.49 -62.72 -35.97
N LYS A 384 -0.02 -62.92 -37.20
CA LYS A 384 -0.58 -61.83 -38.03
C LYS A 384 -1.79 -61.16 -37.37
N LYS A 385 -2.65 -61.94 -36.69
CA LYS A 385 -3.77 -61.42 -35.89
C LYS A 385 -3.28 -60.66 -34.65
N ASN A 386 -2.32 -61.20 -33.90
CA ASN A 386 -1.71 -60.50 -32.76
C ASN A 386 -1.01 -59.19 -33.16
N VAL A 387 -0.29 -59.16 -34.29
CA VAL A 387 0.34 -57.93 -34.81
C VAL A 387 -0.71 -56.89 -35.16
N ASN A 388 -1.83 -57.27 -35.77
CA ASN A 388 -2.92 -56.34 -36.06
C ASN A 388 -3.61 -55.82 -34.79
N SER A 389 -3.86 -56.65 -33.77
CA SER A 389 -4.46 -56.17 -32.51
C SER A 389 -3.51 -55.25 -31.73
N LEU A 390 -2.21 -55.57 -31.68
CA LEU A 390 -1.19 -54.67 -31.12
C LEU A 390 -1.12 -53.35 -31.88
N ARG A 391 -1.19 -53.38 -33.22
CA ARG A 391 -1.15 -52.17 -34.06
C ARG A 391 -2.38 -51.27 -33.84
N ASN A 392 -3.57 -51.87 -33.67
CA ASN A 392 -4.77 -51.10 -33.30
C ASN A 392 -4.61 -50.46 -31.92
N SER A 393 -4.12 -51.21 -30.92
CA SER A 393 -3.90 -50.69 -29.57
C SER A 393 -2.82 -49.59 -29.52
N ILE A 394 -1.78 -49.68 -30.35
CA ILE A 394 -0.80 -48.59 -30.54
C ILE A 394 -1.50 -47.34 -31.12
N ASN A 395 -2.32 -47.48 -32.17
CA ASN A 395 -3.05 -46.36 -32.76
C ASN A 395 -4.05 -45.73 -31.76
N GLU A 396 -4.66 -46.51 -30.87
CA GLU A 396 -5.52 -46.04 -29.79
C GLU A 396 -4.72 -45.24 -28.76
N LEU A 397 -3.57 -45.75 -28.30
CA LEU A 397 -2.66 -45.08 -27.37
C LEU A 397 -2.00 -43.82 -27.97
N GLU A 398 -1.72 -43.79 -29.27
CA GLU A 398 -1.24 -42.59 -29.97
C GLU A 398 -2.30 -41.49 -30.02
N ASN A 399 -3.57 -41.85 -30.27
CA ASN A 399 -4.68 -40.91 -30.23
C ASN A 399 -5.00 -40.45 -28.80
N GLU A 400 -4.89 -41.32 -27.80
CA GLU A 400 -5.00 -40.93 -26.39
C GLU A 400 -3.87 -39.97 -25.99
N ASN A 401 -2.61 -40.25 -26.38
CA ASN A 401 -1.50 -39.32 -26.17
C ASN A 401 -1.68 -37.97 -26.87
N ARG A 402 -2.24 -37.94 -28.10
CA ARG A 402 -2.60 -36.66 -28.77
C ARG A 402 -3.66 -35.90 -27.98
N ASN A 403 -4.73 -36.57 -27.54
CA ASN A 403 -5.79 -35.96 -26.73
C ASN A 403 -5.26 -35.45 -25.38
N LEU A 404 -4.36 -36.18 -24.73
CA LEU A 404 -3.69 -35.77 -23.49
C LEU A 404 -2.76 -34.57 -23.73
N THR A 405 -1.97 -34.57 -24.80
CA THR A 405 -1.11 -33.44 -25.19
C THR A 405 -1.93 -32.18 -25.48
N GLU A 406 -3.03 -32.28 -26.24
CA GLU A 406 -3.95 -31.15 -26.43
C GLU A 406 -4.54 -30.64 -25.11
N LYS A 407 -4.84 -31.55 -24.17
CA LYS A 407 -5.39 -31.21 -22.85
C LYS A 407 -4.34 -30.55 -21.94
N ILE A 408 -3.07 -30.97 -22.03
CA ILE A 408 -1.92 -30.32 -21.39
C ILE A 408 -1.77 -28.90 -21.95
N ASN A 409 -1.66 -28.74 -23.27
CA ASN A 409 -1.49 -27.41 -23.90
C ASN A 409 -2.64 -26.44 -23.53
N LYS A 410 -3.88 -26.93 -23.43
CA LYS A 410 -5.04 -26.14 -22.98
C LYS A 410 -4.95 -25.76 -21.50
N LEU A 411 -4.46 -26.64 -20.63
CA LEU A 411 -4.22 -26.35 -19.21
C LEU A 411 -3.02 -25.42 -19.00
N GLU A 412 -1.98 -25.51 -19.82
CA GLU A 412 -0.83 -24.60 -19.81
C GLU A 412 -1.21 -23.19 -20.23
N ALA A 413 -1.96 -23.03 -21.33
CA ALA A 413 -2.51 -21.73 -21.72
C ALA A 413 -3.46 -21.14 -20.66
N GLN A 414 -4.23 -21.99 -19.96
CA GLN A 414 -5.05 -21.56 -18.83
C GLN A 414 -4.20 -21.15 -17.61
N ASN A 415 -3.10 -21.87 -17.32
CA ASN A 415 -2.15 -21.51 -16.26
C ASN A 415 -1.42 -20.19 -16.55
N GLU A 416 -1.01 -19.95 -17.79
CA GLU A 416 -0.37 -18.70 -18.23
C GLU A 416 -1.33 -17.52 -18.05
N SER A 417 -2.59 -17.66 -18.49
CA SER A 417 -3.66 -16.68 -18.25
C SER A 417 -3.91 -16.44 -16.75
N ASN A 418 -3.94 -17.49 -15.93
CA ASN A 418 -4.04 -17.38 -14.47
C ASN A 418 -2.81 -16.67 -13.86
N PHE A 419 -1.60 -16.91 -14.36
CA PHE A 419 -0.38 -16.23 -13.92
C PHE A 419 -0.41 -14.73 -14.22
N GLN A 420 -0.90 -14.35 -15.41
CA GLN A 420 -1.09 -12.95 -15.78
C GLN A 420 -2.16 -12.28 -14.90
N ALA A 421 -3.26 -12.97 -14.60
CA ALA A 421 -4.27 -12.51 -13.65
C ALA A 421 -3.71 -12.35 -12.22
N ILE A 422 -2.94 -13.32 -11.72
CA ILE A 422 -2.25 -13.26 -10.42
C ILE A 422 -1.27 -12.09 -10.38
N SER A 423 -0.51 -11.84 -11.45
CA SER A 423 0.40 -10.69 -11.56
C SER A 423 -0.35 -9.36 -11.49
N HIS A 424 -1.48 -9.23 -12.20
CA HIS A 424 -2.36 -8.07 -12.13
C HIS A 424 -2.97 -7.88 -10.73
N TYR A 425 -3.43 -8.94 -10.06
CA TYR A 425 -3.92 -8.86 -8.68
C TYR A 425 -2.80 -8.49 -7.70
N LYS A 426 -1.57 -9.00 -7.87
CA LYS A 426 -0.41 -8.66 -7.05
C LYS A 426 -0.03 -7.18 -7.20
N SER A 427 -0.06 -6.65 -8.42
CA SER A 427 0.12 -5.21 -8.68
C SER A 427 -0.94 -4.35 -7.98
N ASN A 428 -2.21 -4.76 -8.06
CA ASN A 428 -3.31 -4.09 -7.36
C ASN A 428 -3.20 -4.19 -5.83
N ILE A 429 -2.75 -5.32 -5.28
CA ILE A 429 -2.45 -5.47 -3.84
C ILE A 429 -1.35 -4.51 -3.42
N ASN A 430 -0.24 -4.41 -4.16
CA ASN A 430 0.83 -3.46 -3.87
C ASN A 430 0.33 -1.99 -3.92
N ALA A 431 -0.52 -1.65 -4.90
CA ALA A 431 -1.12 -0.31 -5.00
C ALA A 431 -2.10 0.00 -3.85
N LEU A 432 -2.85 -1.01 -3.38
CA LEU A 432 -3.71 -0.88 -2.20
C LEU A 432 -2.90 -0.81 -0.90
N GLN A 433 -1.80 -1.54 -0.78
CA GLN A 433 -0.85 -1.43 0.34
C GLN A 433 -0.20 -0.04 0.40
N GLY A 434 0.17 0.54 -0.74
CA GLY A 434 0.65 1.92 -0.80
C GLY A 434 -0.39 2.95 -0.32
N LYS A 435 -1.66 2.76 -0.68
CA LYS A 435 -2.79 3.59 -0.18
C LYS A 435 -3.07 3.35 1.31
N LEU A 436 -2.90 2.13 1.79
CA LEU A 436 -3.06 1.79 3.21
C LEU A 436 -1.91 2.36 4.04
N ALA A 437 -0.69 2.37 3.53
CA ALA A 437 0.45 3.03 4.18
C ALA A 437 0.28 4.56 4.27
N SER A 438 -0.21 5.22 3.22
CA SER A 438 -0.49 6.67 3.29
C SER A 438 -1.70 7.00 4.16
N ALA A 439 -2.71 6.13 4.20
CA ALA A 439 -3.83 6.24 5.16
C ALA A 439 -3.34 6.07 6.61
N ASN A 440 -2.51 5.06 6.91
CA ASN A 440 -1.95 4.83 8.23
C ASN A 440 -1.06 6.00 8.67
N ASN A 441 -0.20 6.53 7.80
CA ASN A 441 0.60 7.72 8.10
C ASN A 441 -0.29 8.94 8.42
N SER A 442 -1.42 9.08 7.72
CA SER A 442 -2.42 10.12 8.00
C SER A 442 -3.09 9.89 9.36
N ILE A 443 -3.51 8.66 9.67
CA ILE A 443 -4.06 8.26 10.97
C ILE A 443 -3.08 8.58 12.09
N SER A 444 -1.81 8.17 12.00
CA SER A 444 -0.79 8.48 13.01
C SER A 444 -0.52 9.97 13.18
N SER A 445 -0.67 10.78 12.11
CA SER A 445 -0.63 12.24 12.23
C SER A 445 -1.82 12.81 13.00
N PHE A 446 -3.03 12.23 12.82
CA PHE A 446 -4.23 12.61 13.56
C PHE A 446 -4.22 12.09 15.01
N GLU A 447 -3.69 10.90 15.27
CA GLU A 447 -3.44 10.38 16.63
C GLU A 447 -2.45 11.27 17.38
N THR A 448 -1.39 11.73 16.70
CA THR A 448 -0.43 12.70 17.25
C THR A 448 -1.09 14.07 17.53
N LEU A 449 -2.05 14.49 16.70
CA LEU A 449 -2.82 15.72 16.90
C LEU A 449 -3.80 15.59 18.07
N LEU A 450 -4.55 14.48 18.14
CA LEU A 450 -5.48 14.15 19.22
C LEU A 450 -4.76 13.99 20.55
N SER A 451 -3.57 13.39 20.57
CA SER A 451 -2.72 13.33 21.76
C SER A 451 -2.31 14.73 22.23
N LYS A 452 -1.91 15.63 21.32
CA LYS A 452 -1.60 17.03 21.66
C LYS A 452 -2.82 17.77 22.21
N GLN A 453 -3.98 17.62 21.56
CA GLN A 453 -5.25 18.24 22.01
C GLN A 453 -5.73 17.66 23.34
N SER A 454 -5.59 16.36 23.57
CA SER A 454 -5.91 15.71 24.85
C SER A 454 -5.03 16.26 25.97
N ASN A 455 -3.71 16.35 25.76
CA ASN A 455 -2.78 16.97 26.72
C ASN A 455 -3.10 18.46 26.97
N GLU A 456 -3.49 19.21 25.92
CA GLU A 456 -3.93 20.60 26.07
C GLU A 456 -5.22 20.70 26.90
N ILE A 457 -6.24 19.88 26.60
CA ILE A 457 -7.50 19.80 27.36
C ILE A 457 -7.24 19.40 28.82
N SER A 458 -6.36 18.42 29.09
CA SER A 458 -5.97 18.06 30.46
C SER A 458 -5.30 19.23 31.19
N SER A 459 -4.42 19.98 30.50
CA SER A 459 -3.77 21.18 31.08
C SER A 459 -4.76 22.32 31.35
N LEU A 460 -5.77 22.48 30.48
CA LEU A 460 -6.85 23.46 30.64
C LEU A 460 -7.82 23.05 31.75
N SER A 461 -8.17 21.76 31.89
CA SER A 461 -8.95 21.26 33.03
C SER A 461 -8.19 21.50 34.32
N HIS A 462 -6.93 21.07 34.42
CA HIS A 462 -6.14 21.32 35.63
C HIS A 462 -5.99 22.83 35.93
N THR A 463 -5.92 23.69 34.92
CA THR A 463 -5.95 25.16 35.10
C THR A 463 -7.30 25.65 35.64
N LYS A 464 -8.42 25.17 35.08
CA LYS A 464 -9.79 25.43 35.55
C LYS A 464 -9.97 24.95 36.99
N ASP A 465 -9.55 23.74 37.32
CA ASP A 465 -9.74 23.15 38.64
C ASP A 465 -8.92 23.90 39.71
N ASN A 466 -7.70 24.33 39.38
CA ASN A 466 -6.91 25.26 40.19
C ASN A 466 -7.60 26.62 40.36
N GLN A 467 -8.20 27.17 39.30
CA GLN A 467 -8.98 28.42 39.38
C GLN A 467 -10.25 28.24 40.24
N THR A 468 -10.96 27.12 40.13
CA THR A 468 -12.12 26.79 40.97
C THR A 468 -11.72 26.66 42.45
N CYS A 469 -10.59 26.02 42.75
CA CYS A 469 -10.03 25.97 44.11
C CYS A 469 -9.69 27.37 44.66
N LEU A 470 -9.07 28.24 43.85
CA LEU A 470 -8.80 29.63 44.21
C LEU A 470 -10.08 30.44 44.44
N ILE A 471 -11.12 30.24 43.61
CA ILE A 471 -12.44 30.89 43.76
C ILE A 471 -13.14 30.39 45.03
N GLN A 472 -13.13 29.08 45.30
CA GLN A 472 -13.67 28.53 46.55
C GLN A 472 -12.96 29.08 47.78
N LYS A 473 -11.63 29.24 47.72
CA LYS A 473 -10.84 29.88 48.79
C LYS A 473 -11.15 31.37 48.92
N GLN A 474 -11.39 32.08 47.83
CA GLN A 474 -11.84 33.48 47.87
C GLN A 474 -13.25 33.58 48.47
N ILE A 475 -14.16 32.68 48.15
CA ILE A 475 -15.51 32.61 48.74
C ILE A 475 -15.45 32.32 50.24
N SER A 476 -14.57 31.42 50.70
CA SER A 476 -14.41 31.15 52.14
C SER A 476 -13.75 32.30 52.91
N LEU A 477 -12.84 33.05 52.26
CA LEU A 477 -12.30 34.30 52.82
C LEU A 477 -13.36 35.41 52.84
N LEU A 478 -14.17 35.56 51.79
CA LEU A 478 -15.27 36.53 51.74
C LEU A 478 -16.35 36.21 52.78
N SER A 479 -16.71 34.95 52.99
CA SER A 479 -17.69 34.58 54.03
C SER A 479 -17.12 34.73 55.45
N ALA A 480 -15.81 34.53 55.63
CA ALA A 480 -15.12 34.89 56.88
C ALA A 480 -15.13 36.40 57.12
N CYS A 481 -14.77 37.21 56.12
CA CYS A 481 -14.85 38.67 56.17
C CYS A 481 -16.29 39.17 56.37
N GLU A 482 -17.30 38.54 55.77
CA GLU A 482 -18.71 38.84 56.04
C GLU A 482 -19.12 38.47 57.46
N SER A 483 -18.62 37.36 58.01
CA SER A 483 -18.85 36.99 59.41
C SER A 483 -18.20 38.00 60.35
N GLU A 484 -16.99 38.46 60.02
CA GLU A 484 -16.27 39.48 60.78
C GLU A 484 -16.92 40.86 60.65
N ILE A 485 -17.36 41.27 59.46
CA ILE A 485 -18.19 42.47 59.26
C ILE A 485 -19.51 42.35 60.02
N LYS A 486 -20.21 41.21 59.99
CA LYS A 486 -21.43 41.00 60.79
C LYS A 486 -21.15 41.07 62.30
N LYS A 487 -20.01 40.56 62.78
CA LYS A 487 -19.55 40.72 64.17
C LYS A 487 -19.20 42.17 64.50
N LEU A 488 -18.50 42.87 63.62
CA LEU A 488 -18.10 44.27 63.80
C LEU A 488 -19.29 45.22 63.71
N THR A 489 -20.26 44.99 62.82
CA THR A 489 -21.53 45.72 62.79
C THR A 489 -22.40 45.38 64.01
N ALA A 490 -22.45 44.12 64.46
CA ALA A 490 -23.12 43.79 65.72
C ALA A 490 -22.43 44.45 66.93
N GLN A 491 -21.10 44.53 66.93
CA GLN A 491 -20.32 45.26 67.93
C GLN A 491 -20.54 46.77 67.81
N VAL A 492 -20.56 47.37 66.62
CA VAL A 492 -20.84 48.80 66.41
C VAL A 492 -22.26 49.11 66.86
N ASN A 493 -23.28 48.34 66.48
CA ASN A 493 -24.65 48.52 66.98
C ASN A 493 -24.74 48.32 68.50
N ALA A 494 -23.90 47.47 69.09
CA ALA A 494 -23.79 47.30 70.55
C ALA A 494 -22.96 48.40 71.22
N TYR A 495 -22.02 49.04 70.50
CA TYR A 495 -21.24 50.19 70.93
C TYR A 495 -22.01 51.50 70.76
N GLU A 496 -22.91 51.62 69.79
CA GLU A 496 -23.87 52.72 69.67
C GLU A 496 -24.89 52.63 70.81
N LYS A 497 -25.49 51.45 71.02
CA LYS A 497 -26.33 51.19 72.20
C LYS A 497 -25.56 51.34 73.52
N ARG A 498 -24.26 51.05 73.56
CA ARG A 498 -23.43 51.38 74.73
C ARG A 498 -23.13 52.87 74.83
N ILE A 499 -22.87 53.61 73.75
CA ILE A 499 -22.63 55.06 73.80
C ILE A 499 -23.90 55.84 74.19
N GLU A 500 -25.09 55.29 73.90
CA GLU A 500 -26.35 55.77 74.48
C GLU A 500 -26.45 55.50 75.99
N ASN A 501 -26.05 54.31 76.48
CA ASN A 501 -26.22 53.89 77.89
C ASN A 501 -25.04 54.25 78.83
N GLU A 502 -23.80 54.28 78.34
CA GLU A 502 -22.54 54.55 79.05
C GLU A 502 -22.30 56.05 79.29
N LYS A 503 -23.35 56.87 79.06
CA LYS A 503 -23.56 58.10 79.83
C LYS A 503 -23.73 57.82 81.33
N PHE A 504 -23.90 56.57 81.75
CA PHE A 504 -23.92 56.14 83.16
C PHE A 504 -22.90 55.03 83.53
N ILE A 505 -21.86 55.46 84.27
CA ILE A 505 -21.15 54.69 85.33
C ILE A 505 -20.08 53.66 84.85
N LYS A 506 -19.23 53.19 85.79
CA LYS A 506 -17.86 52.68 85.60
C LYS A 506 -17.61 51.32 86.31
N ARG A 507 -16.55 50.59 85.88
CA ARG A 507 -15.60 49.77 86.72
C ARG A 507 -16.11 48.42 87.33
N GLU A 508 -15.31 47.37 87.64
CA GLU A 508 -13.90 46.93 87.37
C GLU A 508 -13.67 45.47 87.93
N HIS A 509 -12.53 44.79 87.61
CA HIS A 509 -11.92 43.62 88.33
C HIS A 509 -12.68 42.26 88.45
N GLN A 510 -12.11 41.09 88.85
CA GLN A 510 -10.86 40.35 88.48
C GLN A 510 -10.98 38.84 88.87
N ILE A 511 -9.89 38.02 88.82
CA ILE A 511 -9.88 36.52 88.83
C ILE A 511 -9.24 35.91 90.10
N SER A 512 -9.58 34.67 90.50
CA SER A 512 -8.75 33.80 91.38
C SER A 512 -9.03 32.29 91.23
N ASP A 513 -8.08 31.42 91.64
CA ASP A 513 -8.03 29.98 91.33
C ASP A 513 -8.48 29.02 92.47
N ILE A 514 -9.44 28.13 92.18
CA ILE A 514 -9.59 26.80 92.80
C ILE A 514 -10.13 25.84 91.72
N LEU A 515 -9.55 24.64 91.55
CA LEU A 515 -10.08 23.62 90.63
C LEU A 515 -11.34 22.97 91.22
N PRO A 516 -12.52 23.09 90.59
CA PRO A 516 -13.77 22.51 91.10
C PRO A 516 -13.84 21.00 90.91
N GLU A 517 -14.73 20.35 91.67
CA GLU A 517 -14.95 18.89 91.65
C GLU A 517 -15.37 18.36 90.25
N SER A 518 -16.02 19.20 89.44
CA SER A 518 -16.37 18.90 88.04
C SER A 518 -15.15 18.62 87.15
N CYS A 519 -13.95 19.07 87.49
CA CYS A 519 -12.73 18.78 86.72
C CYS A 519 -12.30 17.29 86.78
N TRP A 520 -12.90 16.47 87.65
CA TRP A 520 -12.68 15.03 87.71
C TRP A 520 -13.72 14.21 86.92
N ILE A 521 -14.71 14.88 86.30
CA ILE A 521 -15.83 14.24 85.59
C ILE A 521 -15.74 14.58 84.10
N CYS A 522 -15.02 13.76 83.34
CA CYS A 522 -14.94 13.86 81.87
C CYS A 522 -16.03 12.98 81.24
N MET A 523 -17.08 13.58 80.65
CA MET A 523 -18.19 12.81 80.05
C MET A 523 -17.80 12.03 78.79
N ASP A 524 -16.63 12.31 78.20
CA ASP A 524 -16.15 11.68 76.97
C ASP A 524 -15.45 10.33 77.22
N LEU A 525 -15.16 9.99 78.48
CA LEU A 525 -14.66 8.67 78.87
C LEU A 525 -15.83 7.67 79.06
N PRO A 526 -15.60 6.35 78.91
CA PRO A 526 -16.62 5.35 79.19
C PRO A 526 -17.08 5.41 80.65
N LYS A 527 -18.38 5.28 80.90
CA LYS A 527 -18.99 5.54 82.22
C LYS A 527 -18.30 4.80 83.38
N ASP A 528 -18.00 3.52 83.19
CA ASP A 528 -17.34 2.68 84.22
C ASP A 528 -15.94 3.20 84.60
N LEU A 529 -15.25 3.88 83.67
CA LEU A 529 -13.97 4.55 83.88
C LEU A 529 -14.17 5.95 84.48
N CYS A 530 -15.22 6.69 84.08
CA CYS A 530 -15.59 7.96 84.71
C CYS A 530 -15.90 7.80 86.18
N ASP A 531 -16.71 6.79 86.55
CA ASP A 531 -17.12 6.54 87.92
C ASP A 531 -15.87 6.20 88.78
N ALA A 532 -14.92 5.41 88.25
CA ALA A 532 -13.64 5.13 88.91
C ALA A 532 -12.71 6.35 89.07
N ILE A 533 -12.67 7.26 88.10
CA ILE A 533 -11.87 8.50 88.17
C ILE A 533 -12.53 9.52 89.12
N ALA A 534 -13.86 9.61 89.12
CA ALA A 534 -14.61 10.47 90.02
C ALA A 534 -14.45 10.02 91.49
N GLU A 535 -14.38 8.71 91.76
CA GLU A 535 -14.10 8.17 93.09
C GLU A 535 -12.72 8.63 93.62
N ILE A 536 -11.70 8.65 92.75
CA ILE A 536 -10.38 9.24 93.06
C ILE A 536 -10.49 10.75 93.28
N GLY A 537 -11.27 11.44 92.44
CA GLY A 537 -11.53 12.89 92.57
C GLY A 537 -12.03 13.29 93.96
N ARG A 538 -12.91 12.49 94.57
CA ARG A 538 -13.47 12.70 95.91
C ARG A 538 -12.46 12.53 97.07
N ILE A 539 -11.26 12.00 96.84
CA ILE A 539 -10.25 11.78 97.89
C ILE A 539 -9.54 13.11 98.22
N THR A 540 -10.26 14.00 98.91
CA THR A 540 -9.83 15.37 99.26
C THR A 540 -8.57 15.44 100.12
N ILE A 541 -8.20 14.34 100.80
CA ILE A 541 -7.01 14.24 101.67
C ILE A 541 -5.71 14.27 100.86
N GLN A 542 -5.72 13.93 99.56
CA GLN A 542 -4.52 13.93 98.71
C GLN A 542 -4.41 15.20 97.85
N PRO A 543 -3.19 15.73 97.62
CA PRO A 543 -2.96 16.82 96.67
C PRO A 543 -3.38 16.44 95.25
N ALA A 544 -3.75 17.44 94.46
CA ALA A 544 -4.38 17.23 93.15
C ALA A 544 -3.49 16.45 92.16
N ASP A 545 -2.16 16.61 92.22
CA ASP A 545 -1.23 15.89 91.35
C ASP A 545 -1.19 14.38 91.67
N GLN A 546 -1.35 13.99 92.94
CA GLN A 546 -1.32 12.60 93.38
C GLN A 546 -2.59 11.86 92.94
N ARG A 547 -3.77 12.50 93.08
CA ARG A 547 -5.03 12.02 92.49
C ARG A 547 -4.94 11.86 90.97
N LEU A 548 -4.32 12.83 90.28
CA LEU A 548 -4.11 12.79 88.82
C LEU A 548 -3.29 11.55 88.38
N ARG A 549 -2.23 11.20 89.12
CA ARG A 549 -1.43 9.99 88.86
C ARG A 549 -2.23 8.71 89.05
N GLN A 550 -3.07 8.63 90.08
CA GLN A 550 -3.93 7.46 90.30
C GLN A 550 -4.99 7.30 89.19
N ALA A 551 -5.65 8.40 88.79
CA ALA A 551 -6.62 8.39 87.69
C ALA A 551 -5.99 7.89 86.38
N LEU A 552 -4.81 8.42 86.01
CA LEU A 552 -4.06 7.99 84.83
C LEU A 552 -3.67 6.50 84.88
N SER A 553 -3.39 5.95 86.08
CA SER A 553 -3.09 4.53 86.25
C SER A 553 -4.29 3.61 85.97
N ILE A 554 -5.52 4.03 86.33
CA ILE A 554 -6.73 3.26 86.00
C ILE A 554 -7.03 3.34 84.50
N VAL A 555 -6.88 4.52 83.89
CA VAL A 555 -7.00 4.70 82.43
C VAL A 555 -6.07 3.76 81.67
N ALA A 556 -4.81 3.62 82.10
CA ALA A 556 -3.84 2.74 81.46
C ALA A 556 -4.26 1.25 81.46
N VAL A 557 -4.76 0.74 82.60
CA VAL A 557 -5.25 -0.65 82.72
C VAL A 557 -6.48 -0.88 81.83
N TYR A 558 -7.44 0.04 81.85
CA TYR A 558 -8.66 -0.04 81.03
C TYR A 558 -8.36 -0.08 79.52
N LEU A 559 -7.41 0.76 79.06
CA LEU A 559 -6.97 0.75 77.66
C LEU A 559 -6.30 -0.58 77.27
N GLN A 560 -5.55 -1.21 78.18
CA GLN A 560 -4.84 -2.46 77.90
C GLN A 560 -5.80 -3.67 77.79
N GLU A 561 -6.89 -3.72 78.58
CA GLU A 561 -7.95 -4.73 78.37
C GLU A 561 -8.68 -4.53 77.04
N ASN A 562 -9.03 -3.29 76.68
CA ASN A 562 -9.71 -3.00 75.42
C ASN A 562 -8.82 -3.31 74.21
N TYR A 563 -7.50 -3.12 74.30
CA TYR A 563 -6.55 -3.54 73.27
C TYR A 563 -6.60 -5.06 73.01
N ILE A 564 -6.70 -5.88 74.07
CA ILE A 564 -6.85 -7.34 73.92
C ILE A 564 -8.19 -7.72 73.27
N LYS A 565 -9.28 -7.06 73.65
CA LYS A 565 -10.61 -7.24 73.02
C LYS A 565 -10.58 -6.85 71.52
N MET A 566 -9.93 -5.75 71.16
CA MET A 566 -9.73 -5.32 69.77
C MET A 566 -8.96 -6.36 68.95
N LYS A 567 -7.85 -6.88 69.48
CA LYS A 567 -6.99 -7.86 68.79
C LYS A 567 -7.70 -9.20 68.50
N ASN A 568 -8.58 -9.64 69.40
CA ASN A 568 -9.39 -10.84 69.14
C ASN A 568 -10.46 -10.60 68.06
N ASN A 569 -11.02 -9.39 67.99
CA ASN A 569 -11.98 -8.99 66.96
C ASN A 569 -11.28 -8.84 65.58
N GLU A 570 -10.04 -8.35 65.55
CA GLU A 570 -9.19 -8.29 64.36
C GLU A 570 -8.95 -9.67 63.72
N ALA A 571 -8.74 -10.72 64.54
CA ALA A 571 -8.61 -12.09 64.05
C ALA A 571 -9.90 -12.61 63.37
N GLU A 572 -11.08 -12.22 63.87
CA GLU A 572 -12.37 -12.58 63.26
C GLU A 572 -12.67 -11.73 62.00
N GLN A 573 -12.29 -10.45 62.00
CA GLN A 573 -12.33 -9.58 60.82
C GLN A 573 -11.48 -10.16 59.68
N ASN A 574 -10.24 -10.57 59.95
CA ASN A 574 -9.36 -11.17 58.94
C ASN A 574 -9.97 -12.46 58.32
N LYS A 575 -10.70 -13.25 59.12
CA LYS A 575 -11.41 -14.44 58.62
C LYS A 575 -12.59 -14.08 57.71
N LYS A 576 -13.28 -12.96 57.97
CA LYS A 576 -14.31 -12.39 57.07
C LYS A 576 -13.67 -11.78 55.81
N PHE A 577 -12.50 -11.16 55.94
CA PHE A 577 -11.74 -10.57 54.84
C PHE A 577 -11.31 -11.59 53.79
N GLY A 578 -10.91 -12.80 54.21
CA GLY A 578 -10.63 -13.91 53.28
C GLY A 578 -11.81 -14.25 52.37
N ASN A 579 -13.01 -14.40 52.95
CA ASN A 579 -14.24 -14.64 52.20
C ASN A 579 -14.57 -13.48 51.23
N ILE A 580 -14.29 -12.23 51.64
CA ILE A 580 -14.47 -11.04 50.80
C ILE A 580 -13.47 -11.03 49.63
N CYS A 581 -12.22 -11.46 49.83
CA CYS A 581 -11.24 -11.60 48.75
C CYS A 581 -11.69 -12.62 47.68
N ASP A 582 -12.30 -13.74 48.08
CA ASP A 582 -12.82 -14.72 47.11
C ASP A 582 -14.09 -14.24 46.40
N LEU A 583 -14.96 -13.50 47.10
CA LEU A 583 -16.09 -12.80 46.48
C LEU A 583 -15.61 -11.74 45.47
N LEU A 584 -14.54 -11.01 45.79
CA LEU A 584 -13.91 -10.03 44.90
C LEU A 584 -13.28 -10.68 43.66
N LYS A 585 -12.71 -11.88 43.75
CA LYS A 585 -12.23 -12.63 42.57
C LYS A 585 -13.40 -13.00 41.64
N GLN A 586 -14.52 -13.45 42.20
CA GLN A 586 -15.74 -13.75 41.43
C GLN A 586 -16.30 -12.49 40.77
N LEU A 587 -16.35 -11.37 41.50
CA LEU A 587 -16.75 -10.08 40.97
C LEU A 587 -15.82 -9.60 39.85
N LEU A 588 -14.48 -9.69 40.03
CA LEU A 588 -13.50 -9.26 39.04
C LEU A 588 -13.61 -10.07 37.74
N ASN A 589 -13.92 -11.37 37.82
CA ASN A 589 -14.21 -12.20 36.66
C ASN A 589 -15.48 -11.72 35.91
N LEU A 590 -16.57 -11.42 36.63
CA LEU A 590 -17.79 -10.85 36.01
C LEU A 590 -17.52 -9.49 35.35
N ILE A 591 -16.69 -8.65 35.98
CA ILE A 591 -16.29 -7.34 35.46
C ILE A 591 -15.44 -7.50 34.19
N ASN A 592 -14.45 -8.39 34.19
CA ASN A 592 -13.63 -8.71 33.00
C ASN A 592 -14.49 -9.21 31.82
N ILE A 593 -15.57 -9.96 32.08
CA ILE A 593 -16.53 -10.44 31.06
C ILE A 593 -17.36 -9.30 30.45
N HIS A 594 -17.54 -8.16 31.12
CA HIS A 594 -18.36 -7.04 30.64
C HIS A 594 -17.57 -5.82 30.14
N ILE A 595 -16.32 -5.61 30.61
CA ILE A 595 -15.50 -4.46 30.20
C ILE A 595 -14.57 -4.77 29.01
N GLY A 596 -14.24 -6.05 28.77
CA GLY A 596 -13.39 -6.46 27.65
C GLY A 596 -11.89 -6.36 27.94
N GLU A 597 -11.05 -6.56 26.92
CA GLU A 597 -9.59 -6.63 27.07
C GLU A 597 -8.94 -5.27 27.44
N PRO A 598 -7.82 -5.27 28.18
CA PRO A 598 -7.14 -6.43 28.77
C PRO A 598 -7.78 -6.87 30.09
N SER A 599 -7.87 -8.18 30.31
CA SER A 599 -8.38 -8.76 31.56
C SER A 599 -7.49 -8.40 32.75
N ILE A 600 -8.06 -7.82 33.80
CA ILE A 600 -7.32 -7.42 35.00
C ILE A 600 -7.22 -8.62 35.95
N GLU A 601 -6.00 -9.05 36.25
CA GLU A 601 -5.73 -10.08 37.26
C GLU A 601 -5.82 -9.51 38.68
N PHE A 602 -6.35 -10.32 39.61
CA PHE A 602 -6.52 -9.96 41.02
C PHE A 602 -5.20 -9.52 41.70
N GLU A 603 -4.08 -10.12 41.32
CA GLU A 603 -2.77 -9.75 41.85
C GLU A 603 -2.25 -8.39 41.34
N LEU A 604 -2.60 -8.00 40.11
CA LEU A 604 -2.26 -6.68 39.58
C LEU A 604 -3.06 -5.59 40.29
N LEU A 605 -4.33 -5.85 40.60
CA LEU A 605 -5.20 -4.95 41.34
C LEU A 605 -4.65 -4.63 42.74
N ILE A 606 -4.13 -5.65 43.45
CA ILE A 606 -3.52 -5.47 44.78
C ILE A 606 -2.18 -4.72 44.69
N LYS A 607 -1.36 -5.01 43.67
CA LYS A 607 -0.01 -4.41 43.51
C LYS A 607 -0.05 -2.96 43.01
N ASN A 608 -1.13 -2.53 42.37
CA ASN A 608 -1.31 -1.17 41.84
C ASN A 608 -2.66 -0.56 42.26
N PRO A 609 -2.77 0.16 43.40
CA PRO A 609 -4.03 0.79 43.81
C PRO A 609 -4.55 1.82 42.79
N ASN A 610 -3.68 2.37 41.91
CA ASN A 610 -4.09 3.23 40.81
C ASN A 610 -4.99 2.51 39.76
N LEU A 611 -4.94 1.17 39.65
CA LEU A 611 -5.89 0.42 38.82
C LEU A 611 -7.32 0.47 39.38
N ILE A 612 -7.50 0.71 40.69
CA ILE A 612 -8.83 0.92 41.27
C ILE A 612 -9.38 2.29 40.85
N ASN A 613 -8.53 3.31 40.72
CA ASN A 613 -8.91 4.60 40.15
C ASN A 613 -9.21 4.49 38.64
N ASP A 614 -8.42 3.73 37.88
CA ASP A 614 -8.68 3.51 36.45
C ASP A 614 -9.97 2.72 36.21
N LEU A 615 -10.21 1.65 37.00
CA LEU A 615 -11.49 0.96 37.03
C LEU A 615 -12.64 1.88 37.47
N SER A 616 -12.44 2.74 38.48
CA SER A 616 -13.46 3.70 38.91
C SER A 616 -13.74 4.77 37.86
N LEU A 617 -12.77 5.12 37.00
CA LEU A 617 -12.96 6.00 35.85
C LEU A 617 -13.69 5.28 34.71
N ARG A 618 -13.38 4.00 34.45
CA ARG A 618 -14.13 3.16 33.50
C ARG A 618 -15.57 2.94 33.98
N PHE A 619 -15.79 2.69 35.26
CA PHE A 619 -17.12 2.58 35.85
C PHE A 619 -17.84 3.93 35.92
N ALA A 620 -17.15 5.04 36.11
CA ALA A 620 -17.75 6.37 35.97
C ALA A 620 -18.19 6.60 34.53
N ALA A 621 -17.34 6.32 33.53
CA ALA A 621 -17.69 6.43 32.12
C ALA A 621 -18.86 5.50 31.74
N PHE A 622 -18.86 4.25 32.20
CA PHE A 622 -19.93 3.28 31.94
C PHE A 622 -21.24 3.63 32.68
N ARG A 623 -21.15 4.20 33.89
CA ARG A 623 -22.31 4.74 34.61
C ARG A 623 -22.84 5.98 33.90
N ASP A 624 -21.99 6.89 33.47
CA ASP A 624 -22.38 8.13 32.78
C ASP A 624 -22.94 7.80 31.37
N GLU A 625 -22.49 6.72 30.74
CA GLU A 625 -23.06 6.15 29.52
C GLU A 625 -24.44 5.52 29.78
N LEU A 626 -24.59 4.70 30.83
CA LEU A 626 -25.88 4.17 31.28
C LEU A 626 -26.85 5.28 31.73
N GLU A 627 -26.35 6.34 32.34
CA GLU A 627 -27.13 7.50 32.78
C GLU A 627 -27.50 8.37 31.57
N THR A 628 -26.64 8.46 30.55
CA THR A 628 -26.99 9.06 29.24
C THR A 628 -28.05 8.22 28.52
N ILE A 629 -28.05 6.90 28.67
CA ILE A 629 -29.09 6.01 28.14
C ILE A 629 -30.40 6.16 28.94
N ALA A 630 -30.34 6.29 30.27
CA ALA A 630 -31.52 6.51 31.11
C ALA A 630 -32.15 7.90 30.88
N GLN A 631 -31.35 8.96 30.87
CA GLN A 631 -31.81 10.34 30.63
C GLN A 631 -32.31 10.56 29.18
N ARG A 632 -32.05 9.63 28.25
CA ARG A 632 -32.62 9.64 26.90
C ARG A 632 -34.06 9.12 26.82
N ASN A 633 -34.57 8.44 27.84
CA ASN A 633 -35.92 7.85 27.85
C ASN A 633 -36.98 8.68 28.61
N ASP A 634 -36.64 9.89 29.09
CA ASP A 634 -37.54 10.69 29.96
C ASP A 634 -37.60 12.19 29.58
N LYS A 635 -37.34 12.51 28.30
CA LYS A 635 -37.34 13.90 27.77
C LYS A 635 -37.96 14.06 26.36
N ASP A 636 -39.06 13.36 26.09
CA ASP A 636 -39.89 13.50 24.88
C ASP A 636 -40.69 14.82 24.81
N GLY A 637 -40.01 15.95 25.03
CA GLY A 637 -40.58 17.31 24.97
C GLY A 637 -39.70 18.37 24.31
N ILE A 638 -38.43 18.08 24.00
CA ILE A 638 -37.46 19.07 23.49
C ILE A 638 -36.90 18.68 22.10
N SER A 639 -36.89 17.39 21.78
CA SER A 639 -36.20 16.82 20.60
C SER A 639 -36.64 17.39 19.25
N LEU A 640 -37.91 17.80 19.11
CA LEU A 640 -38.48 18.26 17.82
C LEU A 640 -37.71 19.45 17.22
N LYS A 641 -37.25 20.39 18.05
CA LYS A 641 -36.53 21.58 17.58
C LYS A 641 -35.11 21.26 17.13
N HIS A 642 -34.43 20.37 17.85
CA HIS A 642 -33.06 19.99 17.49
C HIS A 642 -33.01 19.11 16.25
N ILE A 643 -34.04 18.29 16.00
CA ILE A 643 -34.18 17.51 14.76
C ILE A 643 -34.34 18.43 13.53
N LEU A 644 -35.13 19.51 13.64
CA LEU A 644 -35.27 20.52 12.59
C LEU A 644 -33.94 21.26 12.30
N ASP A 645 -33.22 21.66 13.34
CA ASP A 645 -31.89 22.30 13.21
C ASP A 645 -30.86 21.36 12.54
N VAL A 646 -30.84 20.07 12.89
CA VAL A 646 -29.89 19.07 12.35
C VAL A 646 -30.22 18.66 10.91
N ILE A 647 -31.49 18.63 10.52
CA ILE A 647 -31.91 18.39 9.12
C ILE A 647 -31.77 19.67 8.27
N GLY A 648 -31.62 20.84 8.91
CA GLY A 648 -31.45 22.12 8.21
C GLY A 648 -32.75 22.65 7.58
N THR A 649 -33.91 22.18 8.05
CA THR A 649 -35.22 22.55 7.49
C THR A 649 -36.12 23.16 8.57
N SER A 650 -36.63 24.37 8.31
CA SER A 650 -37.53 25.10 9.22
C SER A 650 -39.01 24.68 9.09
N ASP A 651 -39.27 23.48 8.57
CA ASP A 651 -40.57 23.07 8.04
C ASP A 651 -40.75 21.56 8.22
N LEU A 652 -41.74 21.18 9.03
CA LEU A 652 -41.95 19.79 9.46
C LEU A 652 -42.17 18.84 8.27
N GLN A 653 -42.91 19.29 7.25
CA GLN A 653 -43.24 18.46 6.09
C GLN A 653 -42.02 18.25 5.18
N LYS A 654 -41.04 19.16 5.22
CA LYS A 654 -39.73 18.96 4.56
C LYS A 654 -38.82 18.05 5.37
N ALA A 655 -38.86 18.12 6.70
CA ALA A 655 -38.13 17.19 7.56
C ALA A 655 -38.60 15.74 7.37
N GLU A 656 -39.92 15.48 7.29
CA GLU A 656 -40.46 14.15 6.98
C GLU A 656 -39.96 13.62 5.63
N ASN A 657 -40.03 14.44 4.56
CA ASN A 657 -39.53 14.07 3.24
C ASN A 657 -38.03 13.75 3.20
N GLU A 658 -37.21 14.44 4.00
CA GLU A 658 -35.77 14.16 4.08
C GLU A 658 -35.45 12.95 4.97
N ILE A 659 -36.23 12.73 6.04
CA ILE A 659 -36.17 11.51 6.86
C ILE A 659 -36.52 10.28 6.01
N ASP A 660 -37.57 10.33 5.18
CA ASP A 660 -37.90 9.22 4.29
C ASP A 660 -36.86 9.01 3.19
N LYS A 661 -36.21 10.07 2.67
CA LYS A 661 -35.03 9.90 1.80
C LYS A 661 -33.87 9.21 2.53
N MET A 662 -33.55 9.61 3.75
CA MET A 662 -32.50 8.95 4.55
C MET A 662 -32.86 7.51 4.90
N ARG A 663 -34.13 7.21 5.18
CA ARG A 663 -34.66 5.87 5.43
C ARG A 663 -34.51 4.97 4.20
N ASN A 664 -34.94 5.46 3.04
CA ASN A 664 -34.78 4.77 1.76
C ASN A 664 -33.29 4.53 1.42
N LEU A 665 -32.42 5.52 1.65
CA LEU A 665 -30.97 5.37 1.48
C LEU A 665 -30.37 4.32 2.42
N THR A 666 -30.78 4.33 3.69
CA THR A 666 -30.35 3.35 4.71
C THR A 666 -30.80 1.94 4.35
N GLU A 667 -32.03 1.76 3.88
CA GLU A 667 -32.54 0.45 3.43
C GLU A 667 -31.82 -0.06 2.17
N LEU A 668 -31.52 0.84 1.23
CA LEU A 668 -30.72 0.52 0.04
C LEU A 668 -29.30 0.06 0.42
N ARG A 669 -28.64 0.74 1.37
CA ARG A 669 -27.35 0.30 1.94
C ARG A 669 -27.46 -1.01 2.73
N LEU A 670 -28.54 -1.23 3.48
CA LEU A 670 -28.78 -2.49 4.19
C LEU A 670 -28.88 -3.67 3.21
N ASN A 671 -29.52 -3.47 2.07
CA ASN A 671 -29.66 -4.49 1.02
C ASN A 671 -28.34 -4.70 0.24
N GLU A 672 -27.54 -3.65 0.03
CA GLU A 672 -26.16 -3.76 -0.48
C GLU A 672 -25.26 -4.59 0.46
N ILE A 673 -25.36 -4.36 1.79
CA ILE A 673 -24.64 -5.15 2.80
C ILE A 673 -25.07 -6.63 2.78
N LYS A 674 -26.38 -6.93 2.69
CA LYS A 674 -26.88 -8.31 2.55
C LYS A 674 -26.32 -8.97 1.28
N HIS A 675 -26.29 -8.26 0.15
CA HIS A 675 -25.73 -8.78 -1.10
C HIS A 675 -24.21 -9.05 -0.98
N LEU A 676 -23.45 -8.17 -0.33
CA LEU A 676 -22.03 -8.38 -0.05
C LEU A 676 -21.79 -9.57 0.90
N GLN A 677 -22.64 -9.77 1.92
CA GLN A 677 -22.59 -10.94 2.81
C GLN A 677 -22.86 -12.26 2.06
N LEU A 678 -23.85 -12.28 1.16
CA LEU A 678 -24.12 -13.44 0.29
C LEU A 678 -22.93 -13.73 -0.64
N LYS A 679 -22.35 -12.71 -1.26
CA LYS A 679 -21.15 -12.84 -2.11
C LYS A 679 -19.94 -13.35 -1.32
N ASN A 680 -19.75 -12.89 -0.08
CA ASN A 680 -18.70 -13.37 0.82
C ASN A 680 -18.92 -14.86 1.20
N LYS A 681 -20.15 -15.26 1.52
CA LYS A 681 -20.52 -16.67 1.78
C LYS A 681 -20.24 -17.56 0.56
N HIS A 682 -20.55 -17.10 -0.65
CA HIS A 682 -20.23 -17.82 -1.89
C HIS A 682 -18.71 -17.95 -2.13
N LEU A 683 -17.95 -16.86 -1.94
CA LEU A 683 -16.48 -16.88 -2.04
C LEU A 683 -15.83 -17.82 -1.01
N LYS A 684 -16.35 -17.88 0.23
CA LYS A 684 -15.89 -18.86 1.23
C LYS A 684 -16.17 -20.31 0.81
N SER A 685 -17.31 -20.58 0.18
CA SER A 685 -17.62 -21.91 -0.36
C SER A 685 -16.71 -22.30 -1.52
N LEU A 686 -16.36 -21.35 -2.41
CA LEU A 686 -15.36 -21.56 -3.47
C LEU A 686 -13.96 -21.81 -2.89
N LEU A 687 -13.55 -21.07 -1.86
CA LEU A 687 -12.27 -21.27 -1.17
C LEU A 687 -12.16 -22.66 -0.52
N HIS A 688 -13.24 -23.19 0.07
CA HIS A 688 -13.24 -24.57 0.56
C HIS A 688 -13.08 -25.58 -0.57
N LYS A 689 -13.87 -25.46 -1.65
CA LYS A 689 -13.73 -26.36 -2.81
C LYS A 689 -12.32 -26.36 -3.40
N PHE A 690 -11.70 -25.19 -3.56
CA PHE A 690 -10.32 -25.12 -4.04
C PHE A 690 -9.30 -25.70 -3.05
N ALA A 691 -9.56 -25.68 -1.74
CA ALA A 691 -8.71 -26.36 -0.74
C ALA A 691 -8.88 -27.89 -0.82
N ASP A 692 -10.11 -28.38 -0.96
CA ASP A 692 -10.42 -29.80 -1.15
C ASP A 692 -9.80 -30.34 -2.46
N ASP A 693 -9.94 -29.60 -3.56
CA ASP A 693 -9.33 -29.91 -4.86
C ASP A 693 -7.80 -29.93 -4.78
N LEU A 694 -7.18 -29.01 -4.03
CA LEU A 694 -5.72 -28.96 -3.84
C LEU A 694 -5.19 -30.12 -3.00
N ASP A 695 -5.90 -30.54 -1.96
CA ASP A 695 -5.51 -31.71 -1.15
C ASP A 695 -5.72 -33.03 -1.94
N ALA A 696 -6.82 -33.15 -2.68
CA ALA A 696 -7.02 -34.27 -3.61
C ALA A 696 -5.89 -34.38 -4.64
N ARG A 697 -5.52 -33.26 -5.27
CA ARG A 697 -4.41 -33.21 -6.25
C ARG A 697 -3.04 -33.40 -5.61
N SER A 698 -2.84 -32.99 -4.35
CA SER A 698 -1.63 -33.30 -3.58
C SER A 698 -1.49 -34.80 -3.31
N LYS A 699 -2.60 -35.50 -3.01
CA LYS A 699 -2.64 -36.95 -2.83
C LYS A 699 -2.37 -37.69 -4.14
N GLU A 700 -2.95 -37.22 -5.26
CA GLU A 700 -2.69 -37.76 -6.60
C GLU A 700 -1.20 -37.62 -7.00
N ILE A 701 -0.60 -36.43 -6.84
CA ILE A 701 0.83 -36.21 -7.10
C ILE A 701 1.71 -37.13 -6.25
N LYS A 702 1.38 -37.32 -4.96
CA LYS A 702 2.11 -38.25 -4.08
C LYS A 702 2.01 -39.71 -4.54
N ALA A 703 0.83 -40.14 -5.03
CA ALA A 703 0.65 -41.48 -5.57
C ALA A 703 1.43 -41.70 -6.87
N VAL A 704 1.44 -40.72 -7.77
CA VAL A 704 2.24 -40.76 -9.02
C VAL A 704 3.74 -40.77 -8.70
N ALA A 705 4.20 -39.94 -7.77
CA ALA A 705 5.59 -39.91 -7.33
C ALA A 705 6.04 -41.25 -6.71
N ALA A 706 5.20 -41.87 -5.86
CA ALA A 706 5.48 -43.17 -5.28
C ALA A 706 5.53 -44.30 -6.33
N LYS A 707 4.69 -44.24 -7.37
CA LYS A 707 4.76 -45.18 -8.50
C LYS A 707 6.03 -44.97 -9.34
N GLY A 708 6.37 -43.72 -9.65
CA GLY A 708 7.58 -43.38 -10.40
C GLY A 708 8.86 -43.78 -9.67
N GLN A 709 8.94 -43.57 -8.35
CA GLN A 709 10.07 -44.05 -7.53
C GLN A 709 10.20 -45.57 -7.61
N LYS A 710 9.10 -46.31 -7.48
CA LYS A 710 9.13 -47.77 -7.59
C LYS A 710 9.59 -48.25 -8.98
N GLU A 711 9.15 -47.59 -10.05
CA GLU A 711 9.59 -47.90 -11.41
C GLU A 711 11.08 -47.60 -11.62
N VAL A 712 11.61 -46.54 -10.99
CA VAL A 712 13.06 -46.27 -10.93
C VAL A 712 13.80 -47.35 -10.14
N ASP A 713 13.30 -47.77 -8.98
CA ASP A 713 13.91 -48.83 -8.16
C ASP A 713 13.93 -50.18 -8.90
N ASP A 714 12.83 -50.54 -9.57
CA ASP A 714 12.72 -51.76 -10.38
C ASP A 714 13.65 -51.72 -11.61
N ILE A 715 13.88 -50.55 -12.23
CA ILE A 715 14.86 -50.36 -13.31
C ILE A 715 16.31 -50.44 -12.77
N GLN A 716 16.58 -49.84 -11.61
CA GLN A 716 17.90 -49.88 -10.97
C GLN A 716 18.30 -51.32 -10.60
N ASN A 717 17.35 -52.11 -10.10
CA ASN A 717 17.54 -53.54 -9.82
C ASN A 717 17.79 -54.35 -11.12
N GLN A 718 17.07 -54.07 -12.21
CA GLN A 718 17.33 -54.71 -13.50
C GLN A 718 18.72 -54.35 -14.07
N LEU A 719 19.16 -53.10 -13.90
CA LEU A 719 20.48 -52.64 -14.32
C LEU A 719 21.59 -53.34 -13.55
N ASN A 720 21.46 -53.46 -12.22
CA ASN A 720 22.40 -54.19 -11.37
C ASN A 720 22.50 -55.68 -11.77
N ASN A 721 21.35 -56.36 -11.96
CA ASN A 721 21.33 -57.76 -12.39
C ASN A 721 22.01 -57.96 -13.76
N LYS A 722 21.86 -57.00 -14.69
CA LYS A 722 22.54 -57.04 -16.00
C LYS A 722 24.03 -56.72 -15.91
N PHE A 723 24.46 -55.94 -14.92
CA PHE A 723 25.88 -55.73 -14.63
C PHE A 723 26.55 -57.01 -14.11
N GLU A 724 25.87 -57.76 -13.23
CA GLU A 724 26.34 -59.07 -12.74
C GLU A 724 26.39 -60.14 -13.85
N GLU A 725 25.39 -60.18 -14.76
CA GLU A 725 25.47 -61.01 -15.97
C GLU A 725 26.67 -60.63 -16.85
N CYS A 726 26.97 -59.33 -17.02
CA CYS A 726 28.13 -58.89 -17.80
C CYS A 726 29.47 -59.32 -17.18
N GLU A 727 29.68 -59.15 -15.87
CA GLU A 727 30.93 -59.59 -15.23
C GLU A 727 31.08 -61.12 -15.20
N THR A 728 29.99 -61.88 -15.02
CA THR A 728 30.05 -63.35 -15.08
C THR A 728 30.32 -63.87 -16.51
N LEU A 729 29.77 -63.24 -17.55
CA LEU A 729 30.11 -63.54 -18.94
C LEU A 729 31.56 -63.19 -19.26
N LYS A 730 32.05 -62.05 -18.80
CA LYS A 730 33.44 -61.57 -18.96
C LYS A 730 34.45 -62.51 -18.31
N ALA A 731 34.18 -63.00 -17.10
CA ALA A 731 34.98 -64.05 -16.46
C ALA A 731 35.02 -65.34 -17.29
N LYS A 732 33.88 -65.72 -17.89
CA LYS A 732 33.77 -66.93 -18.72
C LYS A 732 34.48 -66.83 -20.07
N VAL A 733 34.52 -65.65 -20.68
CA VAL A 733 35.37 -65.36 -21.87
C VAL A 733 36.85 -65.54 -21.52
N LEU A 734 37.28 -65.01 -20.38
CA LEU A 734 38.66 -65.12 -19.90
C LEU A 734 39.06 -66.59 -19.63
N GLN A 735 38.11 -67.40 -19.13
CA GLN A 735 38.31 -68.83 -18.93
C GLN A 735 38.47 -69.59 -20.26
N LEU A 736 37.58 -69.34 -21.24
CA LEU A 736 37.66 -69.95 -22.58
C LEU A 736 38.94 -69.56 -23.34
N GLN A 737 39.45 -68.33 -23.14
CA GLN A 737 40.72 -67.90 -23.73
C GLN A 737 41.93 -68.69 -23.22
N ASN A 738 41.93 -69.10 -21.94
CA ASN A 738 42.95 -70.01 -21.41
C ASN A 738 42.80 -71.44 -21.94
N GLU A 739 41.56 -71.94 -22.10
CA GLU A 739 41.31 -73.30 -22.61
C GLU A 739 41.77 -73.45 -24.08
N ILE A 740 41.58 -72.42 -24.91
CA ILE A 740 42.08 -72.40 -26.31
C ILE A 740 43.62 -72.46 -26.34
N ALA A 741 44.31 -71.68 -25.51
CA ALA A 741 45.78 -71.67 -25.46
C ALA A 741 46.37 -73.05 -25.09
N ILE A 742 45.70 -73.82 -24.23
CA ILE A 742 46.14 -75.17 -23.82
C ILE A 742 45.94 -76.18 -24.96
N MET A 743 44.84 -76.06 -25.73
CA MET A 743 44.56 -76.93 -26.89
C MET A 743 45.56 -76.74 -28.04
N GLU A 744 46.03 -75.50 -28.27
CA GLU A 744 46.94 -75.15 -29.38
C GLU A 744 48.39 -75.64 -29.17
N ASP A 745 48.80 -75.94 -27.94
CA ASP A 745 50.05 -76.64 -27.66
C ASP A 745 49.88 -78.16 -27.79
N GLN A 746 48.79 -78.74 -27.29
CA GLN A 746 48.56 -80.20 -27.33
C GLN A 746 48.48 -80.76 -28.76
N HIS A 747 47.76 -80.10 -29.66
CA HIS A 747 47.71 -80.53 -31.08
C HIS A 747 49.03 -80.35 -31.84
N ARG A 748 50.04 -79.69 -31.25
CA ARG A 748 51.36 -79.53 -31.87
C ARG A 748 52.23 -80.78 -31.69
N GLU A 749 52.08 -81.50 -30.58
CA GLU A 749 52.87 -82.70 -30.26
C GLU A 749 52.36 -83.96 -30.99
N GLU A 750 51.03 -84.12 -31.15
CA GLU A 750 50.45 -85.35 -31.72
C GLU A 750 50.85 -85.60 -33.19
N ILE A 751 51.01 -84.53 -33.97
CA ILE A 751 51.22 -84.56 -35.43
C ILE A 751 52.59 -85.16 -35.82
N GLU A 752 53.60 -85.11 -34.93
CA GLU A 752 54.95 -85.58 -35.26
C GLU A 752 55.15 -87.10 -35.09
N SER A 753 54.21 -87.80 -34.44
CA SER A 753 54.35 -89.22 -34.07
C SER A 753 53.97 -90.22 -35.18
N SER A 754 52.98 -89.92 -36.01
CA SER A 754 52.20 -90.92 -36.76
C SER A 754 52.72 -91.23 -38.18
N LYS A 755 54.05 -91.27 -38.41
CA LYS A 755 54.63 -91.21 -39.77
C LYS A 755 55.38 -92.44 -40.30
N ASN A 756 55.65 -93.48 -39.49
CA ASN A 756 56.84 -94.32 -39.71
C ASN A 756 56.72 -95.86 -39.94
N GLU A 757 55.53 -96.49 -39.97
CA GLU A 757 55.45 -97.98 -39.85
C GLU A 757 54.86 -98.81 -41.02
N GLN A 758 54.53 -98.25 -42.19
CA GLN A 758 53.90 -99.04 -43.28
C GLN A 758 54.51 -98.80 -44.69
N LEU A 759 55.56 -99.56 -45.04
CA LEU A 759 56.14 -99.55 -46.39
C LEU A 759 56.49 -100.94 -46.97
N ASP A 760 57.00 -101.88 -46.16
CA ASP A 760 57.55 -103.16 -46.67
C ASP A 760 56.51 -104.23 -47.06
N MET A 761 55.23 -104.08 -46.69
CA MET A 761 54.18 -105.09 -47.00
C MET A 761 53.66 -105.02 -48.46
N THR A 762 54.31 -104.21 -49.30
CA THR A 762 53.73 -103.74 -50.58
C THR A 762 53.87 -104.74 -51.73
N ASN A 763 55.04 -105.38 -51.90
CA ASN A 763 55.40 -106.04 -53.17
C ASN A 763 54.69 -107.38 -53.46
N ILE A 764 54.13 -108.05 -52.45
CA ILE A 764 53.28 -109.25 -52.64
C ILE A 764 51.80 -108.86 -52.82
N LEU A 765 51.41 -107.66 -52.38
CA LEU A 765 50.02 -107.20 -52.46
C LEU A 765 49.63 -106.81 -53.89
N CYS A 766 50.56 -106.33 -54.72
CA CYS A 766 50.34 -105.79 -56.08
C CYS A 766 49.45 -106.66 -56.99
N GLN A 767 49.58 -107.99 -56.98
CA GLN A 767 48.76 -108.89 -57.81
C GLN A 767 47.29 -108.95 -57.34
N ARG A 768 47.03 -108.75 -56.04
CA ARG A 768 45.68 -108.70 -55.43
C ARG A 768 45.11 -107.28 -55.48
N ILE A 769 45.97 -106.27 -55.30
CA ILE A 769 45.65 -104.84 -55.44
C ILE A 769 44.99 -104.57 -56.79
N LYS A 770 45.47 -105.12 -57.92
CA LYS A 770 44.88 -104.79 -59.23
C LYS A 770 43.36 -105.02 -59.29
N ASN A 771 42.88 -106.16 -58.79
CA ASN A 771 41.46 -106.50 -58.80
C ASN A 771 40.66 -105.72 -57.73
N ASP A 772 41.26 -105.47 -56.55
CA ASP A 772 40.63 -104.67 -55.48
C ASP A 772 40.53 -103.19 -55.89
N CYS A 773 41.54 -102.68 -56.60
CA CYS A 773 41.56 -101.33 -57.17
C CYS A 773 40.52 -101.13 -58.27
N GLU A 774 40.17 -102.13 -59.08
CA GLU A 774 39.06 -101.99 -60.04
C GLU A 774 37.68 -101.91 -59.36
N GLN A 775 37.49 -102.58 -58.22
CA GLN A 775 36.29 -102.41 -57.39
C GLN A 775 36.31 -101.08 -56.63
N ARG A 776 37.45 -100.71 -56.03
CA ARG A 776 37.63 -99.42 -55.36
C ARG A 776 37.53 -98.25 -56.32
N LEU A 777 37.99 -98.36 -57.57
CA LEU A 777 37.76 -97.35 -58.62
C LEU A 777 36.26 -97.21 -58.86
N LYS A 778 35.51 -98.28 -59.16
CA LYS A 778 34.07 -98.17 -59.40
C LYS A 778 33.28 -97.64 -58.19
N LEU A 779 33.73 -97.90 -56.96
CA LEU A 779 33.18 -97.28 -55.75
C LEU A 779 33.60 -95.81 -55.62
N LYS A 780 34.86 -95.47 -55.92
CA LYS A 780 35.37 -94.10 -55.93
C LYS A 780 34.78 -93.27 -57.05
N ASP A 781 34.47 -93.81 -58.21
CA ASP A 781 33.74 -93.15 -59.30
C ASP A 781 32.30 -92.82 -58.86
N GLN A 782 31.66 -93.73 -58.11
CA GLN A 782 30.34 -93.45 -57.50
C GLN A 782 30.42 -92.45 -56.34
N GLU A 783 31.50 -92.44 -55.56
CA GLU A 783 31.75 -91.43 -54.53
C GLU A 783 32.12 -90.07 -55.14
N ILE A 784 32.90 -90.03 -56.22
CA ILE A 784 33.25 -88.84 -57.02
C ILE A 784 32.00 -88.30 -57.69
N PHE A 785 31.14 -89.13 -58.28
CA PHE A 785 29.87 -88.67 -58.84
C PHE A 785 28.92 -88.13 -57.75
N LYS A 786 28.88 -88.75 -56.56
CA LYS A 786 28.15 -88.19 -55.41
C LYS A 786 28.78 -86.89 -54.91
N ALA A 787 30.11 -86.79 -54.88
CA ALA A 787 30.85 -85.62 -54.43
C ALA A 787 30.75 -84.47 -55.43
N GLN A 788 30.78 -84.73 -56.74
CA GLN A 788 30.45 -83.79 -57.80
C GLN A 788 29.01 -83.30 -57.65
N LYS A 789 28.03 -84.22 -57.49
CA LYS A 789 26.63 -83.83 -57.28
C LYS A 789 26.37 -83.11 -55.95
N MET A 790 27.23 -83.28 -54.95
CA MET A 790 27.26 -82.44 -53.74
C MET A 790 27.95 -81.10 -54.00
N ALA A 791 29.06 -81.07 -54.74
CA ALA A 791 29.78 -79.85 -55.11
C ALA A 791 28.94 -78.95 -56.00
N GLU A 792 28.20 -79.49 -56.97
CA GLU A 792 27.19 -78.79 -57.78
C GLU A 792 26.10 -78.16 -56.91
N LYS A 793 25.56 -78.90 -55.93
CA LYS A 793 24.57 -78.38 -54.97
C LYS A 793 25.15 -77.30 -54.07
N SER A 794 26.36 -77.50 -53.56
CA SER A 794 27.09 -76.52 -52.75
C SER A 794 27.45 -75.27 -53.56
N GLN A 795 27.84 -75.42 -54.83
CA GLN A 795 28.14 -74.33 -55.75
C GLN A 795 26.87 -73.57 -56.15
N HIS A 796 25.74 -74.26 -56.37
CA HIS A 796 24.45 -73.62 -56.59
C HIS A 796 24.00 -72.84 -55.34
N SER A 797 24.17 -73.42 -54.14
CA SER A 797 23.86 -72.75 -52.86
C SER A 797 24.79 -71.56 -52.61
N LEU A 798 26.09 -71.70 -52.88
CA LEU A 798 27.09 -70.64 -52.81
C LEU A 798 26.77 -69.50 -53.80
N ASN A 799 26.39 -69.82 -55.04
CA ASN A 799 26.00 -68.83 -56.03
C ASN A 799 24.68 -68.12 -55.63
N LYS A 800 23.72 -68.84 -55.06
CA LYS A 800 22.49 -68.26 -54.49
C LYS A 800 22.81 -67.34 -53.30
N SER A 801 23.78 -67.71 -52.46
CA SER A 801 24.25 -66.86 -51.35
C SER A 801 25.05 -65.65 -51.83
N LYS A 802 25.88 -65.79 -52.87
CA LYS A 802 26.61 -64.67 -53.51
C LYS A 802 25.65 -63.68 -54.15
N ALA A 803 24.63 -64.15 -54.87
CA ALA A 803 23.56 -63.31 -55.41
C ALA A 803 22.78 -62.57 -54.31
N ARG A 804 22.45 -63.27 -53.21
CA ARG A 804 21.81 -62.64 -52.03
C ARG A 804 22.72 -61.60 -51.36
N ASN A 805 24.01 -61.87 -51.21
CA ASN A 805 24.94 -60.90 -50.63
C ASN A 805 25.13 -59.69 -51.55
N ALA A 806 25.21 -59.87 -52.87
CA ALA A 806 25.24 -58.75 -53.82
C ALA A 806 23.98 -57.89 -53.73
N GLN A 807 22.80 -58.50 -53.60
CA GLN A 807 21.53 -57.79 -53.36
C GLN A 807 21.54 -57.04 -52.00
N LEU A 808 22.10 -57.63 -50.95
CA LEU A 808 22.23 -56.99 -49.64
C LEU A 808 23.24 -55.83 -49.65
N HIS A 809 24.36 -55.95 -50.37
CA HIS A 809 25.32 -54.85 -50.54
C HIS A 809 24.71 -53.69 -51.35
N TYR A 810 23.91 -53.98 -52.39
CA TYR A 810 23.16 -52.95 -53.11
C TYR A 810 22.15 -52.24 -52.18
N GLN A 811 21.42 -52.99 -51.35
CA GLN A 811 20.50 -52.43 -50.36
C GLN A 811 21.20 -51.66 -49.24
N MET A 812 22.41 -52.05 -48.83
CA MET A 812 23.24 -51.24 -47.93
C MET A 812 23.61 -49.92 -48.60
N SER A 813 24.20 -49.95 -49.80
CA SER A 813 24.59 -48.74 -50.53
C SER A 813 23.42 -47.77 -50.74
N GLU A 814 22.23 -48.27 -51.06
CA GLU A 814 21.00 -47.48 -51.18
C GLU A 814 20.56 -46.86 -49.84
N LYS A 815 20.81 -47.54 -48.70
CA LYS A 815 20.55 -46.99 -47.36
C LYS A 815 21.63 -46.02 -46.90
N ASP A 816 22.88 -46.26 -47.22
CA ASP A 816 24.01 -45.40 -46.86
C ASP A 816 23.90 -44.06 -47.61
N GLU A 817 23.59 -44.06 -48.92
CA GLU A 817 23.23 -42.83 -49.66
C GLU A 817 22.00 -42.11 -49.09
N GLN A 818 21.05 -42.84 -48.50
CA GLN A 818 19.85 -42.26 -47.92
C GLN A 818 20.12 -41.66 -46.52
N ILE A 819 21.03 -42.27 -45.75
CA ILE A 819 21.56 -41.73 -44.50
C ILE A 819 22.38 -40.47 -44.78
N GLU A 820 23.27 -40.49 -45.76
CA GLU A 820 24.08 -39.34 -46.16
C GLU A 820 23.21 -38.15 -46.61
N ARG A 821 22.17 -38.41 -47.40
CA ARG A 821 21.19 -37.37 -47.78
C ARG A 821 20.46 -36.78 -46.55
N LEU A 822 20.00 -37.61 -45.62
CA LEU A 822 19.35 -37.14 -44.40
C LEU A 822 20.31 -36.38 -43.46
N LEU A 823 21.59 -36.79 -43.38
CA LEU A 823 22.61 -36.05 -42.61
C LEU A 823 22.86 -34.67 -43.19
N ASN A 824 22.94 -34.54 -44.51
CA ASN A 824 23.07 -33.25 -45.20
C ASN A 824 21.84 -32.36 -45.00
N GLU A 825 20.61 -32.90 -45.06
CA GLU A 825 19.38 -32.15 -44.74
C GLU A 825 19.34 -31.69 -43.27
N ILE A 826 19.79 -32.54 -42.33
CA ILE A 826 19.89 -32.20 -40.91
C ILE A 826 20.95 -31.10 -40.68
N GLU A 827 22.10 -31.17 -41.33
CA GLU A 827 23.13 -30.13 -41.18
C GLU A 827 22.70 -28.79 -41.83
N GLN A 828 22.06 -28.83 -43.00
CA GLN A 828 21.51 -27.64 -43.64
C GLN A 828 20.41 -26.99 -42.79
N THR A 829 19.41 -27.75 -42.32
CA THR A 829 18.34 -27.19 -41.47
C THR A 829 18.88 -26.67 -40.13
N LYS A 830 19.88 -27.34 -39.54
CA LYS A 830 20.58 -26.87 -38.32
C LYS A 830 21.35 -25.57 -38.56
N LYS A 831 21.94 -25.39 -39.74
CA LYS A 831 22.60 -24.15 -40.17
C LYS A 831 21.57 -23.03 -40.37
N GLU A 832 20.49 -23.30 -41.10
CA GLU A 832 19.41 -22.33 -41.34
C GLU A 832 18.75 -21.87 -40.03
N GLN A 833 18.48 -22.79 -39.08
CA GLN A 833 18.01 -22.43 -37.74
C GLN A 833 19.02 -21.56 -36.99
N LYS A 834 20.31 -21.91 -37.02
CA LYS A 834 21.38 -21.12 -36.37
C LYS A 834 21.46 -19.70 -36.93
N ASP A 835 21.34 -19.55 -38.24
CA ASP A 835 21.39 -18.25 -38.91
C ASP A 835 20.11 -17.44 -38.63
N GLN A 836 18.93 -18.08 -38.57
CA GLN A 836 17.68 -17.46 -38.09
C GLN A 836 17.80 -16.98 -36.64
N TYR A 837 18.31 -17.79 -35.72
CA TYR A 837 18.55 -17.37 -34.33
C TYR A 837 19.56 -16.22 -34.23
N ALA A 838 20.61 -16.20 -35.06
CA ALA A 838 21.55 -15.09 -35.11
C ALA A 838 20.88 -13.78 -35.55
N VAL A 839 19.98 -13.83 -36.55
CA VAL A 839 19.17 -12.67 -36.98
C VAL A 839 18.18 -12.24 -35.89
N GLN A 840 17.49 -13.17 -35.23
CA GLN A 840 16.57 -12.84 -34.13
C GLN A 840 17.30 -12.18 -32.95
N VAL A 841 18.44 -12.73 -32.52
CA VAL A 841 19.28 -12.16 -31.44
C VAL A 841 19.82 -10.78 -31.84
N LYS A 842 20.14 -10.56 -33.12
CA LYS A 842 20.52 -9.23 -33.62
C LYS A 842 19.34 -8.25 -33.53
N ASN A 843 18.17 -8.60 -34.08
CA ASN A 843 16.99 -7.73 -34.08
C ASN A 843 16.54 -7.37 -32.66
N VAL A 844 16.51 -8.34 -31.74
CA VAL A 844 16.18 -8.09 -30.32
C VAL A 844 17.21 -7.16 -29.66
N ARG A 845 18.51 -7.33 -29.97
CA ARG A 845 19.56 -6.43 -29.47
C ARG A 845 19.41 -5.01 -30.02
N GLU A 846 19.07 -4.85 -31.30
CA GLU A 846 18.84 -3.54 -31.92
C GLU A 846 17.60 -2.86 -31.31
N GLN A 847 16.48 -3.57 -31.15
CA GLN A 847 15.28 -3.06 -30.46
C GLN A 847 15.57 -2.68 -28.99
N CYS A 848 16.36 -3.47 -28.27
CA CYS A 848 16.77 -3.13 -26.89
C CYS A 848 17.65 -1.88 -26.85
N ASN A 849 18.56 -1.70 -27.81
CA ASN A 849 19.40 -0.51 -27.91
C ASN A 849 18.58 0.74 -28.23
N GLU A 850 17.65 0.66 -29.20
CA GLU A 850 16.72 1.75 -29.53
C GLU A 850 15.86 2.15 -28.32
N ALA A 851 15.37 1.17 -27.55
CA ALA A 851 14.64 1.43 -26.31
C ALA A 851 15.53 2.11 -25.25
N ILE A 852 16.78 1.67 -25.08
CA ILE A 852 17.75 2.27 -24.15
C ILE A 852 18.08 3.72 -24.54
N ASP A 853 18.32 4.00 -25.82
CA ASP A 853 18.66 5.35 -26.29
C ASP A 853 17.44 6.29 -26.29
N SER A 854 16.24 5.76 -26.53
CA SER A 854 14.98 6.48 -26.31
C SER A 854 14.81 6.88 -24.83
N ILE A 855 15.01 5.94 -23.89
CA ILE A 855 14.94 6.20 -22.44
C ILE A 855 16.03 7.19 -21.99
N ARG A 856 17.26 7.08 -22.51
CA ARG A 856 18.34 8.05 -22.27
C ARG A 856 17.94 9.46 -22.72
N LYS A 857 17.34 9.58 -23.90
CA LYS A 857 16.89 10.87 -24.44
C LYS A 857 15.76 11.45 -23.59
N GLU A 858 14.76 10.66 -23.21
CA GLU A 858 13.66 11.10 -22.34
C GLU A 858 14.18 11.53 -20.95
N SER A 859 15.15 10.80 -20.37
CA SER A 859 15.83 11.20 -19.13
C SER A 859 16.54 12.54 -19.30
N GLN A 860 17.33 12.71 -20.36
CA GLN A 860 18.05 13.96 -20.63
C GLN A 860 17.11 15.14 -20.88
N GLU A 861 15.98 14.93 -21.55
CA GLU A 861 14.94 15.95 -21.73
C GLU A 861 14.31 16.35 -20.38
N LYS A 862 14.05 15.39 -19.49
CA LYS A 862 13.56 15.62 -18.12
C LYS A 862 14.59 16.30 -17.20
N ASP A 863 15.87 15.94 -17.28
CA ASP A 863 16.94 16.62 -16.54
C ASP A 863 17.07 18.09 -16.96
N ASN A 864 16.91 18.38 -18.26
CA ASN A 864 16.84 19.75 -18.78
C ASN A 864 15.60 20.50 -18.29
N GLU A 865 14.44 19.85 -18.19
CA GLU A 865 13.22 20.44 -17.62
C GLU A 865 13.34 20.70 -16.12
N ILE A 866 13.98 19.81 -15.37
CA ILE A 866 14.30 19.99 -13.95
C ILE A 866 15.28 21.17 -13.76
N LEU A 867 16.30 21.31 -14.62
CA LEU A 867 17.22 22.47 -14.60
C LEU A 867 16.50 23.79 -14.91
N ARG A 868 15.61 23.81 -15.91
CA ARG A 868 14.75 24.97 -16.21
C ARG A 868 13.84 25.32 -15.03
N SER A 869 13.23 24.32 -14.40
CA SER A 869 12.34 24.47 -13.24
C SER A 869 13.08 24.99 -12.01
N LYS A 870 14.29 24.47 -11.73
CA LYS A 870 15.18 24.98 -10.66
C LYS A 870 15.58 26.43 -10.90
N LYS A 871 15.87 26.81 -12.16
CA LYS A 871 16.15 28.22 -12.50
C LYS A 871 14.90 29.09 -12.28
N LEU A 872 13.74 28.69 -12.80
CA LEU A 872 12.48 29.43 -12.64
C LEU A 872 12.13 29.62 -11.15
N LEU A 873 12.30 28.58 -10.33
CA LEU A 873 12.09 28.64 -8.88
C LEU A 873 13.01 29.67 -8.22
N LYS A 874 14.30 29.71 -8.59
CA LYS A 874 15.26 30.70 -8.09
C LYS A 874 14.91 32.12 -8.54
N ASP A 875 14.50 32.30 -9.80
CA ASP A 875 14.08 33.59 -10.35
C ASP A 875 12.77 34.09 -9.70
N VAL A 876 11.86 33.19 -9.31
CA VAL A 876 10.65 33.50 -8.53
C VAL A 876 10.98 33.81 -7.07
N GLN A 877 11.88 33.05 -6.43
CA GLN A 877 12.32 33.33 -5.07
C GLN A 877 12.98 34.71 -4.96
N ALA A 878 13.90 35.05 -5.87
CA ALA A 878 14.53 36.37 -5.90
C ALA A 878 13.53 37.51 -6.10
N LYS A 879 12.47 37.29 -6.89
CA LYS A 879 11.34 38.24 -7.02
C LYS A 879 10.50 38.34 -5.75
N PHE A 880 10.28 37.23 -5.04
CA PHE A 880 9.56 37.23 -3.77
C PHE A 880 10.34 37.97 -2.67
N GLU A 881 11.65 37.74 -2.57
CA GLU A 881 12.55 38.47 -1.68
C GLU A 881 12.55 39.98 -1.98
N ALA A 882 12.67 40.37 -3.25
CA ALA A 882 12.58 41.77 -3.67
C ALA A 882 11.21 42.42 -3.40
N LEU A 883 10.10 41.69 -3.57
CA LEU A 883 8.75 42.17 -3.24
C LEU A 883 8.52 42.28 -1.72
N ASN A 884 9.12 41.39 -0.93
CA ASN A 884 9.09 41.49 0.52
C ASN A 884 9.86 42.73 1.00
N ASP A 885 11.01 43.02 0.39
CA ASP A 885 11.78 44.24 0.66
C ASP A 885 11.05 45.54 0.27
N THR A 886 10.33 45.57 -0.86
CA THR A 886 9.50 46.75 -1.20
C THR A 886 8.30 46.88 -0.27
N ASN A 887 7.66 45.78 0.12
CA ASN A 887 6.59 45.80 1.11
C ASN A 887 7.08 46.31 2.48
N ASN A 888 8.26 45.87 2.94
CA ASN A 888 8.88 46.36 4.17
C ASN A 888 9.21 47.86 4.10
N LYS A 889 9.70 48.37 2.95
CA LYS A 889 9.93 49.81 2.72
C LYS A 889 8.62 50.60 2.79
N LEU A 890 7.59 50.18 2.05
CA LEU A 890 6.27 50.82 2.06
C LEU A 890 5.60 50.79 3.44
N GLN A 891 5.81 49.72 4.23
CA GLN A 891 5.32 49.63 5.61
C GLN A 891 6.05 50.62 6.53
N ASN A 892 7.36 50.81 6.35
CA ASN A 892 8.14 51.81 7.10
C ASN A 892 7.77 53.26 6.70
N GLU A 893 7.64 53.55 5.41
CA GLU A 893 7.17 54.85 4.89
C GLU A 893 5.76 55.18 5.42
N LYS A 894 4.84 54.22 5.37
CA LYS A 894 3.50 54.33 5.96
C LYS A 894 3.55 54.64 7.45
N HIS A 895 4.44 54.01 8.22
CA HIS A 895 4.60 54.30 9.64
C HIS A 895 5.14 55.73 9.87
N GLN A 896 6.15 56.15 9.11
CA GLN A 896 6.69 57.52 9.16
C GLN A 896 5.61 58.57 8.83
N LEU A 897 4.81 58.34 7.78
CA LEU A 897 3.70 59.22 7.40
C LEU A 897 2.59 59.26 8.44
N CYS A 898 2.24 58.14 9.09
CA CYS A 898 1.32 58.12 10.22
C CYS A 898 1.85 58.97 11.39
N ASN A 899 3.12 58.79 11.77
CA ASN A 899 3.73 59.55 12.88
C ASN A 899 3.79 61.05 12.56
N HIS A 900 4.09 61.43 11.32
CA HIS A 900 4.10 62.84 10.88
C HIS A 900 2.68 63.45 10.87
N LEU A 901 1.68 62.70 10.40
CA LEU A 901 0.27 63.12 10.41
C LEU A 901 -0.27 63.28 11.84
N GLU A 902 0.16 62.43 12.78
CA GLU A 902 -0.20 62.54 14.19
C GLU A 902 0.47 63.76 14.85
N ALA A 903 1.76 64.01 14.61
CA ALA A 903 2.45 65.22 15.06
C ALA A 903 1.80 66.50 14.49
N SER A 904 1.43 66.50 13.21
CA SER A 904 0.72 67.62 12.56
C SER A 904 -0.67 67.85 13.16
N LYS A 905 -1.42 66.80 13.53
CA LYS A 905 -2.68 66.92 14.27
C LYS A 905 -2.49 67.55 15.65
N GLN A 906 -1.50 67.10 16.41
CA GLN A 906 -1.20 67.64 17.74
C GLN A 906 -0.82 69.14 17.65
N GLU A 907 -0.05 69.53 16.65
CA GLU A 907 0.32 70.93 16.42
C GLU A 907 -0.88 71.79 16.00
N LEU A 908 -1.73 71.32 15.07
CA LEU A 908 -2.99 72.00 14.72
C LEU A 908 -3.94 72.12 15.91
N GLU A 909 -3.97 71.15 16.82
CA GLU A 909 -4.75 71.27 18.06
C GLU A 909 -4.13 72.28 19.03
N ARG A 910 -2.80 72.33 19.13
CA ARG A 910 -2.06 73.35 19.90
C ARG A 910 -2.37 74.75 19.38
N GLU A 911 -2.37 74.95 18.06
CA GLU A 911 -2.75 76.21 17.42
C GLU A 911 -4.22 76.57 17.67
N ARG A 912 -5.15 75.60 17.57
CA ARG A 912 -6.57 75.82 17.91
C ARG A 912 -6.77 76.23 19.37
N ARG A 913 -6.06 75.58 20.31
CA ARG A 913 -6.08 75.96 21.74
C ARG A 913 -5.50 77.35 21.97
N LEU A 914 -4.38 77.70 21.31
CA LEU A 914 -3.76 79.02 21.40
C LEU A 914 -4.62 80.13 20.79
N THR A 915 -5.24 79.90 19.62
CA THR A 915 -6.13 80.87 18.97
C THR A 915 -7.43 81.06 19.75
N ALA A 916 -8.03 79.98 20.28
CA ALA A 916 -9.18 80.09 21.18
C ALA A 916 -8.86 80.88 22.46
N THR A 917 -7.68 80.69 23.06
CA THR A 917 -7.23 81.48 24.22
C THR A 917 -6.98 82.95 23.87
N LYS A 918 -6.35 83.24 22.71
CA LYS A 918 -6.19 84.62 22.21
C LYS A 918 -7.54 85.30 21.97
N LEU A 919 -8.50 84.61 21.35
CA LEU A 919 -9.85 85.12 21.14
C LEU A 919 -10.54 85.43 22.48
N LYS A 920 -10.51 84.51 23.44
CA LYS A 920 -11.06 84.75 24.80
C LYS A 920 -10.42 85.97 25.49
N ALA A 921 -9.10 86.15 25.36
CA ALA A 921 -8.41 87.30 25.93
C ALA A 921 -8.81 88.62 25.26
N ILE A 922 -9.01 88.62 23.93
CA ILE A 922 -9.52 89.78 23.17
C ILE A 922 -10.97 90.08 23.57
N THR A 923 -11.84 89.07 23.65
CA THR A 923 -13.23 89.21 24.12
C THR A 923 -13.28 89.80 25.52
N LEU A 924 -12.59 89.21 26.50
CA LEU A 924 -12.55 89.72 27.88
C LEU A 924 -11.99 91.15 27.96
N SER A 925 -10.97 91.48 27.18
CA SER A 925 -10.42 92.84 27.11
C SER A 925 -11.42 93.84 26.50
N SER A 926 -12.22 93.41 25.52
CA SER A 926 -13.27 94.25 24.92
C SER A 926 -14.48 94.42 25.84
N GLU A 927 -14.85 93.37 26.59
CA GLU A 927 -15.89 93.39 27.62
C GLU A 927 -15.50 94.31 28.77
N MET A 928 -14.26 94.20 29.29
CA MET A 928 -13.74 95.14 30.29
C MET A 928 -13.73 96.59 29.77
N LYS A 929 -13.37 96.82 28.50
CA LYS A 929 -13.40 98.18 27.93
C LYS A 929 -14.83 98.73 27.85
N ALA A 930 -15.78 97.94 27.35
CA ALA A 930 -17.19 98.33 27.29
C ALA A 930 -17.82 98.52 28.68
N GLN A 931 -17.41 97.73 29.68
CA GLN A 931 -17.81 97.89 31.07
C GLN A 931 -17.27 99.20 31.65
N ASN A 932 -15.98 99.49 31.48
CA ASN A 932 -15.35 100.74 31.93
C ASN A 932 -15.98 101.98 31.25
N GLU A 933 -16.30 101.90 29.96
CA GLU A 933 -17.02 102.95 29.23
C GLU A 933 -18.45 103.14 29.78
N THR A 934 -19.17 102.04 30.05
CA THR A 934 -20.50 102.06 30.68
C THR A 934 -20.46 102.67 32.08
N GLU A 935 -19.43 102.37 32.88
CA GLU A 935 -19.27 102.86 34.25
C GLU A 935 -18.88 104.35 34.27
N SER A 936 -18.02 104.78 33.34
CA SER A 936 -17.73 106.20 33.09
C SER A 936 -18.99 106.98 32.70
N ILE A 937 -19.83 106.45 31.80
CA ILE A 937 -21.12 107.06 31.43
C ILE A 937 -22.06 107.17 32.64
N LYS A 938 -22.14 106.14 33.50
CA LYS A 938 -22.92 106.20 34.75
C LYS A 938 -22.42 107.29 35.71
N ILE A 939 -21.10 107.42 35.88
CA ILE A 939 -20.49 108.44 36.74
C ILE A 939 -20.80 109.85 36.19
N ASN A 940 -20.65 110.06 34.88
CA ASN A 940 -20.96 111.34 34.25
C ASN A 940 -22.46 111.70 34.36
N PHE A 941 -23.36 110.72 34.20
CA PHE A 941 -24.79 110.92 34.38
C PHE A 941 -25.16 111.25 35.84
N GLU A 942 -24.56 110.54 36.81
CA GLU A 942 -24.70 110.85 38.23
C GLU A 942 -24.17 112.25 38.59
N GLN A 943 -23.07 112.69 37.97
CA GLN A 943 -22.55 114.05 38.13
C GLN A 943 -23.51 115.08 37.55
N GLN A 944 -23.93 114.95 36.28
CA GLN A 944 -24.90 115.87 35.66
C GLN A 944 -26.22 115.94 36.44
N ARG A 945 -26.70 114.82 36.99
CA ARG A 945 -27.89 114.81 37.85
C ARG A 945 -27.67 115.63 39.14
N ARG A 946 -26.49 115.56 39.76
CA ARG A 946 -26.14 116.39 40.92
C ARG A 946 -26.02 117.87 40.57
N GLU A 947 -25.44 118.20 39.41
CA GLU A 947 -25.33 119.58 38.90
C GLU A 947 -26.72 120.19 38.67
N ILE A 948 -27.64 119.46 38.03
CA ILE A 948 -29.05 119.87 37.89
C ILE A 948 -29.73 120.04 39.24
N PHE A 949 -29.51 119.13 40.19
CA PHE A 949 -30.11 119.23 41.52
C PHE A 949 -29.56 120.42 42.32
N HIS A 950 -28.26 120.71 42.22
CA HIS A 950 -27.63 121.89 42.83
C HIS A 950 -28.16 123.19 42.23
N PHE A 951 -28.21 123.28 40.90
CA PHE A 951 -28.70 124.46 40.19
C PHE A 951 -30.13 124.84 40.60
N ALA A 952 -31.03 123.85 40.76
CA ALA A 952 -32.39 124.10 41.22
C ALA A 952 -32.43 124.47 42.71
N ALA A 953 -31.62 123.84 43.57
CA ALA A 953 -31.55 124.16 45.00
C ALA A 953 -30.99 125.57 45.26
N GLU A 954 -30.10 126.05 44.39
CA GLU A 954 -29.54 127.40 44.39
C GLU A 954 -30.57 128.42 43.88
N THR A 955 -31.13 128.18 42.68
CA THR A 955 -32.20 129.00 42.07
C THR A 955 -33.43 129.15 42.97
N PHE A 956 -33.78 128.10 43.71
CA PHE A 956 -34.93 128.06 44.62
C PHE A 956 -34.52 128.02 46.10
N SER A 957 -33.36 128.58 46.43
CA SER A 957 -32.78 128.61 47.78
C SER A 957 -33.72 129.17 48.85
N GLN A 958 -34.60 130.13 48.51
CA GLN A 958 -35.65 130.64 49.41
C GLN A 958 -36.75 129.61 49.79
N PHE A 959 -36.77 128.42 49.17
CA PHE A 959 -37.72 127.33 49.40
C PHE A 959 -37.04 126.03 49.87
N PHE A 960 -35.77 126.12 50.22
CA PHE A 960 -34.87 125.02 50.58
C PHE A 960 -34.12 125.37 51.88
N ASP A 961 -33.87 124.38 52.74
CA ASP A 961 -32.91 124.55 53.85
C ASP A 961 -31.54 124.00 53.41
N PRO A 962 -30.49 124.84 53.29
CA PRO A 962 -29.14 124.42 52.91
C PRO A 962 -28.52 123.34 53.81
N ARG A 963 -29.13 123.02 54.95
CA ARG A 963 -28.69 121.94 55.87
C ARG A 963 -29.17 120.55 55.44
N VAL A 964 -30.12 120.45 54.50
CA VAL A 964 -30.64 119.17 54.00
C VAL A 964 -29.80 118.70 52.82
N GLN A 965 -29.34 117.44 52.82
CA GLN A 965 -28.58 116.89 51.69
C GLN A 965 -29.44 116.85 50.41
N ILE A 966 -28.86 117.36 49.32
CA ILE A 966 -29.49 117.40 48.00
C ILE A 966 -29.57 115.97 47.45
N THR A 967 -30.77 115.40 47.48
CA THR A 967 -31.14 114.05 47.08
C THR A 967 -32.33 114.12 46.14
N GLU A 968 -32.67 113.06 45.39
CA GLU A 968 -33.81 113.11 44.47
C GLU A 968 -35.14 113.40 45.21
N SER A 969 -35.30 112.88 46.42
CA SER A 969 -36.44 113.18 47.30
C SER A 969 -36.46 114.64 47.73
N SER A 970 -35.34 115.20 48.21
CA SER A 970 -35.30 116.61 48.62
C SER A 970 -35.45 117.56 47.42
N PHE A 971 -34.89 117.24 46.25
CA PHE A 971 -35.11 117.99 45.00
C PHE A 971 -36.60 118.03 44.60
N LYS A 972 -37.31 116.89 44.70
CA LYS A 972 -38.78 116.85 44.52
C LYS A 972 -39.50 117.72 45.56
N THR A 973 -39.06 117.72 46.81
CA THR A 973 -39.60 118.62 47.85
C THR A 973 -39.36 120.09 47.53
N ILE A 974 -38.18 120.48 47.04
CA ILE A 974 -37.88 121.87 46.62
C ILE A 974 -38.86 122.30 45.52
N LEU A 975 -38.99 121.52 44.45
CA LEU A 975 -39.93 121.82 43.36
C LEU A 975 -41.39 121.90 43.83
N GLN A 976 -41.78 121.07 44.81
CA GLN A 976 -43.12 121.08 45.38
C GLN A 976 -43.37 122.28 46.31
N ASN A 977 -42.35 122.74 47.04
CA ASN A 977 -42.36 123.98 47.83
C ASN A 977 -42.46 125.21 46.92
N VAL A 978 -41.62 125.27 45.87
CA VAL A 978 -41.65 126.30 44.82
C VAL A 978 -43.04 126.43 44.23
N ARG A 979 -43.61 125.31 43.79
CA ARG A 979 -44.97 125.25 43.23
C ARG A 979 -46.01 125.74 44.24
N SER A 980 -45.92 125.29 45.49
CA SER A 980 -46.86 125.68 46.55
C SER A 980 -46.76 127.18 46.87
N ARG A 981 -45.58 127.79 46.77
CA ARG A 981 -45.44 129.25 46.88
C ARG A 981 -45.95 129.97 45.63
N LEU A 982 -45.67 129.48 44.42
CA LEU A 982 -46.19 130.06 43.18
C LEU A 982 -47.72 130.06 43.18
N ASP A 983 -48.35 128.93 43.53
CA ASP A 983 -49.79 128.79 43.71
C ASP A 983 -50.34 129.74 44.81
N SER A 984 -49.54 130.04 45.84
CA SER A 984 -49.89 131.03 46.87
C SER A 984 -49.74 132.47 46.39
N SER A 985 -48.73 132.79 45.58
CA SER A 985 -48.53 134.12 45.00
C SER A 985 -49.60 134.43 43.95
N ILE A 986 -49.98 133.45 43.12
CA ILE A 986 -51.11 133.57 42.19
C ILE A 986 -52.41 133.89 42.94
N ARG A 987 -52.69 133.19 44.05
CA ARG A 987 -53.86 133.51 44.91
C ARG A 987 -53.79 134.89 45.56
N GLN A 988 -52.59 135.37 45.90
CA GLN A 988 -52.39 136.73 46.40
C GLN A 988 -52.58 137.77 45.28
N GLU A 989 -52.14 137.48 44.06
CA GLU A 989 -52.36 138.30 42.86
C GLU A 989 -53.86 138.39 42.54
N GLU A 990 -54.59 137.27 42.56
CA GLU A 990 -56.06 137.21 42.44
C GLU A 990 -56.78 137.94 43.58
N ALA A 991 -56.22 137.98 44.79
CA ALA A 991 -56.78 138.72 45.91
C ALA A 991 -56.53 140.23 45.75
N ILE A 992 -55.34 140.64 45.29
CA ILE A 992 -55.02 142.03 44.98
C ILE A 992 -55.88 142.54 43.82
N LYS A 993 -56.04 141.75 42.74
CA LYS A 993 -56.98 142.06 41.65
C LYS A 993 -58.39 142.28 42.17
N ARG A 994 -58.92 141.39 43.02
CA ARG A 994 -60.24 141.57 43.67
C ARG A 994 -60.33 142.82 44.54
N VAL A 995 -59.28 143.16 45.31
CA VAL A 995 -59.26 144.37 46.16
C VAL A 995 -59.19 145.65 45.32
N LEU A 996 -58.48 145.62 44.18
CA LEU A 996 -58.41 146.71 43.21
C LEU A 996 -59.64 146.77 42.25
N GLY A 997 -60.60 145.86 42.40
CA GLY A 997 -61.79 145.79 41.54
C GLY A 997 -61.54 145.27 40.11
N LEU A 998 -60.36 144.70 39.84
CA LEU A 998 -59.93 144.25 38.51
C LEU A 998 -60.50 142.87 38.18
N VAL A 999 -61.11 142.74 37.00
CA VAL A 999 -61.86 141.55 36.59
C VAL A 999 -61.31 141.01 35.27
N GLY A 1000 -60.24 140.22 35.38
CA GLY A 1000 -59.64 139.51 34.24
C GLY A 1000 -58.11 139.53 34.26
N ASN A 1001 -57.52 139.47 33.07
CA ASN A 1001 -56.06 139.51 32.86
C ASN A 1001 -55.46 140.93 32.88
N GLU A 1002 -56.12 141.88 33.54
CA GLU A 1002 -55.63 143.24 33.69
C GLU A 1002 -54.37 143.24 34.57
N ASN A 1003 -53.26 143.79 34.06
CA ASN A 1003 -51.99 143.82 34.81
C ASN A 1003 -52.11 144.82 35.97
N ILE A 1004 -51.86 144.34 37.19
CA ILE A 1004 -51.82 145.15 38.42
C ILE A 1004 -50.89 146.36 38.26
N GLU A 1005 -49.74 146.20 37.58
CA GLU A 1005 -48.81 147.31 37.32
C GLU A 1005 -49.44 148.41 36.46
N SER A 1006 -50.33 148.06 35.51
CA SER A 1006 -50.97 149.07 34.65
C SER A 1006 -51.88 150.00 35.45
N VAL A 1007 -52.55 149.46 36.47
CA VAL A 1007 -53.49 150.21 37.32
C VAL A 1007 -52.74 150.93 38.45
N LEU A 1008 -51.70 150.32 39.02
CA LEU A 1008 -50.79 151.01 39.92
C LEU A 1008 -50.09 152.19 39.21
N ASN A 1009 -49.66 152.04 37.96
CA ASN A 1009 -49.10 153.14 37.17
C ASN A 1009 -50.15 154.23 36.87
N GLN A 1010 -51.42 153.88 36.68
CA GLN A 1010 -52.50 154.86 36.51
C GLN A 1010 -52.80 155.66 37.80
N ILE A 1011 -52.57 155.06 38.98
CA ILE A 1011 -52.63 155.76 40.28
C ILE A 1011 -51.35 156.58 40.53
N MET A 1012 -50.18 156.03 40.22
CA MET A 1012 -48.87 156.63 40.46
C MET A 1012 -48.48 157.73 39.45
N SER A 1013 -49.18 157.86 38.31
CA SER A 1013 -48.98 158.95 37.32
C SER A 1013 -49.48 160.32 37.80
N SER A 1014 -49.68 160.49 39.11
CA SER A 1014 -50.03 161.75 39.78
C SER A 1014 -48.88 162.31 40.64
N SER A 1015 -47.63 161.95 40.32
CA SER A 1015 -46.42 162.61 40.84
C SER A 1015 -45.30 162.64 39.79
N ASP A 1016 -44.49 163.70 39.79
CA ASP A 1016 -43.68 164.12 38.64
C ASP A 1016 -42.22 163.60 38.61
N GLN A 1017 -41.73 163.33 37.39
CA GLN A 1017 -40.38 163.64 36.87
C GLN A 1017 -39.08 163.14 37.58
N GLN A 1018 -38.37 162.16 36.98
CA GLN A 1018 -37.15 162.42 36.16
C GLN A 1018 -36.38 161.16 35.65
N LYS A 1019 -36.14 161.11 34.32
CA LYS A 1019 -34.89 160.76 33.56
C LYS A 1019 -34.02 159.54 34.01
N ASN A 1020 -33.84 158.47 33.20
CA ASN A 1020 -32.97 158.33 31.97
C ASN A 1020 -31.45 158.12 32.28
N ILE A 1021 -30.61 157.31 31.58
CA ILE A 1021 -30.74 156.40 30.39
C ILE A 1021 -29.44 155.54 30.20
N PHE A 1022 -29.45 154.48 29.35
CA PHE A 1022 -28.32 153.61 28.85
C PHE A 1022 -27.48 152.81 29.89
N ALA A 1023 -27.09 151.53 29.76
CA ALA A 1023 -27.17 150.43 28.76
C ALA A 1023 -26.11 150.29 27.64
N SER A 1024 -25.31 149.19 27.66
CA SER A 1024 -25.26 148.10 26.65
C SER A 1024 -23.86 147.50 26.24
N TYR A 1025 -23.90 146.24 25.76
CA TYR A 1025 -22.94 145.46 24.91
C TYR A 1025 -21.53 145.00 25.37
N SER A 1026 -21.51 143.88 26.10
CA SER A 1026 -21.01 142.54 25.65
C SER A 1026 -19.78 142.37 24.72
N HIS A 1027 -18.77 141.65 25.21
CA HIS A 1027 -17.88 140.74 24.44
C HIS A 1027 -18.34 139.28 24.67
N GLN A 1028 -18.30 138.31 23.75
CA GLN A 1028 -17.28 137.83 22.78
C GLN A 1028 -16.32 136.74 23.34
N SER A 1029 -16.12 135.68 22.55
CA SER A 1029 -14.97 134.75 22.49
C SER A 1029 -14.87 133.50 23.38
N ILE A 1030 -14.65 132.36 22.69
CA ILE A 1030 -13.74 131.24 23.03
C ILE A 1030 -14.23 130.33 24.19
N LEU A 1031 -14.35 129.00 23.99
CA LEU A 1031 -13.36 128.10 23.38
C LEU A 1031 -13.96 127.10 22.38
#